data_AF-A0A8C7Q5V3-F1
#
_entry.id   AF-A0A8C7Q5V3-F1
#
_cell.length_a   1.000
_cell.length_b   1.000
_cell.length_c   1.000
_cell.angle_alpha   90.00
_cell.angle_beta   90.00
_cell.angle_gamma   90.00
#
_symmetry.space_group_name_H-M   'P 1'
#
loop_
_entity.id
_entity.type
_entity.pdbx_description
1 polymer ?
#
loop_
_entity_poly.entity_id
_entity_poly.type
_entity_poly.pdbx_seq_one_letter_code
_entity_poly.pdbx_strand_id
1 'polypeptide(L)'
;MCARYDGIVLVTQSYDTLPKELQCLKAPLLDYSSVDCGLGDEVVLLKVPGLPGNRLVFASTGPVNRDYDDVRRFSDAAVNGIKRAMKAGMQRPLLVCPRHSSYDRSTLVAALGALHALYMPLEVREASVKPSQYKVCVLGLWVDQEAQGKELVDLASALESGRLACRDIGGSDPERMAAPRVAEYIQALFKDSPVQVDVVSDLKVLEKEYPCLAAVNRCANAVPRHQARVIKLQYCGEGPVQHTLMLVGKGITYDTGGADIKAGGFMAGMHRDKCGAAAVAGFFQVLAKLKPKHLKVVGAMAMVRNSVGSDCYVADELVVSRAGRRVRVGNTDAEGRMVMVDLLCEMKEKAVCEVSPQLFTIATLTGHAIRAMGPNYSIIMDNGAAQRSGTARQWQKDSTMFEARLVQGSILKKVLEALKDLITEACWDVSSSGISLQSMDSSHVSLVQLTLRSDGFDSYRCDRNLAMGVNLSSMSKILKCAGNEDIITLRAEDNADTLALVFETLNQEKVSDYEMKLMDLDVEQLGIPEQEYSCVVKMPSGEFARICRDLSQIGDAVMISCAKDGVKFSATGELGTGNVKLSQTSNVDKEEEAVSIEMNEPVQLIFALNYLNFFTKATPLSKTVILSMSADIPLVVEYKIADMGHVKYYLAPKIDEEAS
;
A
#
# COMPACT_ATOMS: atom_id res chain seq x y z
N MET A 1 -23.34 -23.08 -8.69
CA MET A 1 -22.33 -23.36 -7.63
C MET A 1 -22.43 -24.77 -7.03
N CYS A 2 -23.62 -25.36 -6.84
CA CYS A 2 -23.80 -26.59 -6.02
C CYS A 2 -23.12 -27.89 -6.47
N ALA A 3 -22.69 -28.05 -7.74
CA ALA A 3 -22.03 -29.28 -8.19
C ALA A 3 -20.48 -29.25 -8.12
N ARG A 4 -19.87 -28.07 -7.91
CA ARG A 4 -18.39 -27.91 -7.94
C ARG A 4 -17.70 -27.99 -6.59
N TYR A 5 -18.43 -27.69 -5.51
CA TYR A 5 -17.91 -27.55 -4.15
C TYR A 5 -18.77 -28.35 -3.16
N ASP A 6 -18.24 -28.67 -2.00
CA ASP A 6 -18.92 -29.47 -0.97
C ASP A 6 -19.06 -28.76 0.40
N GLY A 7 -18.73 -27.47 0.42
CA GLY A 7 -18.94 -26.59 1.56
C GLY A 7 -18.40 -25.19 1.30
N ILE A 8 -18.91 -24.22 2.06
CA ILE A 8 -18.42 -22.83 2.07
C ILE A 8 -17.62 -22.60 3.35
N VAL A 9 -16.47 -21.92 3.24
CA VAL A 9 -15.70 -21.40 4.37
C VAL A 9 -15.73 -19.88 4.28
N LEU A 10 -16.57 -19.25 5.10
CA LEU A 10 -16.73 -17.80 5.16
C LEU A 10 -15.74 -17.21 6.18
N VAL A 11 -14.89 -16.31 5.72
CA VAL A 11 -13.94 -15.52 6.51
C VAL A 11 -14.34 -14.06 6.44
N THR A 12 -14.74 -13.48 7.56
CA THR A 12 -15.12 -12.06 7.67
C THR A 12 -15.08 -11.62 9.13
N GLN A 13 -15.00 -10.30 9.36
CA GLN A 13 -15.14 -9.70 10.69
C GLN A 13 -16.58 -9.82 11.20
N SER A 14 -17.55 -9.57 10.32
CA SER A 14 -18.97 -9.62 10.67
C SER A 14 -19.79 -10.16 9.50
N TYR A 15 -20.85 -10.90 9.82
CA TYR A 15 -21.85 -11.34 8.86
C TYR A 15 -22.86 -10.23 8.52
N ASP A 16 -22.85 -9.10 9.24
CA ASP A 16 -23.73 -7.96 8.97
C ASP A 16 -23.31 -7.15 7.75
N THR A 17 -22.00 -7.09 7.49
CA THR A 17 -21.38 -6.30 6.43
C THR A 17 -21.17 -7.08 5.13
N LEU A 18 -21.86 -8.22 4.98
CA LEU A 18 -21.75 -9.03 3.77
C LEU A 18 -22.29 -8.28 2.53
N PRO A 19 -21.62 -8.40 1.37
CA PRO A 19 -22.10 -7.82 0.12
C PRO A 19 -23.41 -8.48 -0.33
N LYS A 20 -24.15 -7.83 -1.24
CA LYS A 20 -25.51 -8.24 -1.67
C LYS A 20 -25.55 -9.69 -2.15
N GLU A 21 -24.50 -10.12 -2.84
CA GLU A 21 -24.31 -11.44 -3.42
C GLU A 21 -24.19 -12.55 -2.36
N LEU A 22 -23.81 -12.18 -1.13
CA LEU A 22 -23.58 -13.10 -0.01
C LEU A 22 -24.63 -12.94 1.11
N GLN A 23 -25.64 -12.10 0.93
CA GLN A 23 -26.70 -11.86 1.93
C GLN A 23 -27.46 -13.14 2.31
N CYS A 24 -27.51 -14.15 1.42
CA CYS A 24 -28.11 -15.44 1.73
C CYS A 24 -27.40 -16.19 2.88
N LEU A 25 -26.14 -15.85 3.20
CA LEU A 25 -25.38 -16.43 4.30
C LEU A 25 -25.71 -15.77 5.66
N LYS A 26 -26.33 -14.58 5.66
CA LYS A 26 -26.61 -13.81 6.88
C LYS A 26 -27.66 -14.47 7.75
N ALA A 27 -28.80 -14.85 7.18
CA ALA A 27 -29.93 -15.38 7.95
C ALA A 27 -29.57 -16.66 8.74
N PRO A 28 -28.86 -17.66 8.18
CA PRO A 28 -28.42 -18.83 8.94
C PRO A 28 -27.45 -18.50 10.09
N LEU A 29 -26.60 -17.49 9.93
CA LEU A 29 -25.64 -17.07 10.97
C LEU A 29 -26.34 -16.29 12.09
N LEU A 30 -27.32 -15.45 11.74
CA LEU A 30 -28.15 -14.73 12.69
C LEU A 30 -29.04 -15.67 13.51
N ASP A 31 -29.61 -16.70 12.87
CA ASP A 31 -30.37 -17.73 13.58
C ASP A 31 -29.46 -18.46 14.59
N TYR A 32 -28.25 -18.83 14.17
CA TYR A 32 -27.30 -19.52 15.05
C TYR A 32 -26.76 -18.65 16.19
N SER A 33 -26.58 -17.34 15.98
CA SER A 33 -26.12 -16.45 17.06
C SER A 33 -27.12 -16.32 18.21
N SER A 34 -28.39 -16.66 17.99
CA SER A 34 -29.40 -16.73 19.05
C SER A 34 -29.17 -17.88 20.04
N VAL A 35 -28.41 -18.91 19.65
CA VAL A 35 -28.17 -20.11 20.45
C VAL A 35 -26.70 -20.30 20.85
N ASP A 36 -25.77 -19.65 20.17
CA ASP A 36 -24.32 -19.73 20.46
C ASP A 36 -23.68 -18.33 20.47
N CYS A 37 -23.37 -17.85 21.67
CA CYS A 37 -22.69 -16.57 21.87
C CYS A 37 -21.22 -16.58 21.41
N GLY A 38 -20.64 -17.75 21.15
CA GLY A 38 -19.26 -17.93 20.69
C GLY A 38 -19.06 -17.80 19.19
N LEU A 39 -20.11 -17.54 18.39
CA LEU A 39 -20.02 -17.44 16.92
C LEU A 39 -18.94 -16.45 16.44
N GLY A 40 -18.69 -15.38 17.18
CA GLY A 40 -17.68 -14.36 16.85
C GLY A 40 -16.25 -14.73 17.24
N ASP A 41 -16.07 -15.72 18.11
CA ASP A 41 -14.79 -16.10 18.73
C ASP A 41 -14.28 -17.46 18.24
N GLU A 42 -15.19 -18.40 17.94
CA GLU A 42 -14.87 -19.75 17.52
C GLU A 42 -15.25 -20.04 16.06
N VAL A 43 -14.63 -21.07 15.48
CA VAL A 43 -14.98 -21.54 14.13
C VAL A 43 -16.08 -22.59 14.20
N VAL A 44 -17.24 -22.27 13.66
CA VAL A 44 -18.43 -23.12 13.72
C VAL A 44 -18.76 -23.76 12.37
N LEU A 45 -19.48 -24.87 12.40
CA LEU A 45 -20.03 -25.54 11.21
C LEU A 45 -21.54 -25.58 11.32
N LEU A 46 -22.22 -24.99 10.34
CA LEU A 46 -23.67 -24.98 10.23
C LEU A 46 -24.12 -25.86 9.06
N LYS A 47 -25.25 -26.55 9.25
CA LYS A 47 -25.97 -27.20 8.16
C LYS A 47 -26.93 -26.19 7.55
N VAL A 48 -26.66 -25.75 6.33
CA VAL A 48 -27.48 -24.75 5.63
C VAL A 48 -28.01 -25.36 4.34
N PRO A 49 -29.31 -25.73 4.27
CA PRO A 49 -29.91 -26.29 3.07
C PRO A 49 -29.74 -25.39 1.85
N GLY A 50 -29.35 -25.97 0.72
CA GLY A 50 -29.21 -25.24 -0.55
C GLY A 50 -27.80 -24.70 -0.82
N LEU A 51 -26.92 -24.65 0.20
CA LEU A 51 -25.49 -24.41 -0.01
C LEU A 51 -24.76 -25.68 -0.52
N PRO A 52 -23.59 -25.54 -1.15
CA PRO A 52 -22.74 -26.67 -1.53
C PRO A 52 -22.52 -27.63 -0.34
N GLY A 53 -22.86 -28.92 -0.54
CA GLY A 53 -22.79 -29.95 0.50
C GLY A 53 -23.68 -29.72 1.74
N ASN A 54 -24.56 -28.71 1.71
CA ASN A 54 -25.32 -28.17 2.84
C ASN A 54 -24.45 -27.75 4.03
N ARG A 55 -23.20 -27.30 3.80
CA ARG A 55 -22.25 -26.98 4.87
C ARG A 55 -21.73 -25.54 4.75
N LEU A 56 -21.83 -24.80 5.84
CA LEU A 56 -21.21 -23.49 6.02
C LEU A 56 -20.27 -23.55 7.21
N VAL A 57 -18.98 -23.29 7.00
CA VAL A 57 -18.03 -23.01 8.07
C VAL A 57 -17.89 -21.50 8.19
N PHE A 58 -18.18 -20.96 9.37
CA PHE A 58 -17.95 -19.56 9.67
C PHE A 58 -16.68 -19.44 10.51
N ALA A 59 -15.72 -18.67 10.00
CA ALA A 59 -14.45 -18.40 10.66
C ALA A 59 -14.27 -16.89 10.80
N SER A 60 -14.68 -16.38 11.96
CA SER A 60 -14.57 -14.96 12.28
C SER A 60 -13.11 -14.51 12.32
N THR A 61 -12.82 -13.33 11.77
CA THR A 61 -11.55 -12.64 12.00
C THR A 61 -11.51 -11.93 13.35
N GLY A 62 -12.60 -11.97 14.13
CA GLY A 62 -12.80 -11.08 15.26
C GLY A 62 -12.74 -9.60 14.83
N PRO A 63 -12.69 -8.67 15.80
CA PRO A 63 -12.39 -7.27 15.49
C PRO A 63 -11.06 -7.15 14.76
N VAL A 64 -11.01 -6.28 13.75
CA VAL A 64 -9.80 -5.92 12.98
C VAL A 64 -9.54 -4.40 13.05
N ASN A 65 -9.90 -3.80 14.18
CA ASN A 65 -9.84 -2.37 14.44
C ASN A 65 -8.99 -2.02 15.67
N ARG A 66 -8.23 -2.98 16.22
CA ARG A 66 -7.31 -2.73 17.35
C ARG A 66 -5.95 -2.31 16.82
N ASP A 67 -5.19 -1.56 17.61
CA ASP A 67 -3.91 -0.97 17.20
C ASP A 67 -2.83 -1.97 16.77
N TYR A 68 -2.99 -3.24 17.15
CA TYR A 68 -2.08 -4.34 16.80
C TYR A 68 -2.65 -5.30 15.75
N ASP A 69 -3.88 -5.08 15.28
CA ASP A 69 -4.48 -5.89 14.23
C ASP A 69 -3.92 -5.50 12.87
N ASP A 70 -3.66 -6.52 12.05
CA ASP A 70 -3.28 -6.35 10.67
C ASP A 70 -3.95 -7.42 9.78
N VAL A 71 -3.66 -7.36 8.49
CA VAL A 71 -4.25 -8.24 7.48
C VAL A 71 -4.06 -9.74 7.78
N ARG A 72 -3.08 -10.14 8.62
CA ARG A 72 -2.85 -11.52 9.05
C ARG A 72 -4.04 -12.11 9.82
N ARG A 73 -4.91 -11.29 10.42
CA ARG A 73 -6.18 -11.75 11.03
C ARG A 73 -7.03 -12.58 10.05
N PHE A 74 -7.04 -12.21 8.77
CA PHE A 74 -7.72 -12.95 7.71
C PHE A 74 -7.05 -14.29 7.39
N SER A 75 -5.71 -14.34 7.43
CA SER A 75 -4.96 -15.60 7.27
C SER A 75 -5.26 -16.55 8.44
N ASP A 76 -5.22 -16.07 9.67
CA ASP A 76 -5.47 -16.89 10.87
C ASP A 76 -6.88 -17.48 10.87
N ALA A 77 -7.88 -16.66 10.57
CA ALA A 77 -9.26 -17.10 10.42
C ALA A 77 -9.41 -18.14 9.30
N ALA A 78 -8.80 -17.91 8.13
CA ALA A 78 -8.83 -18.87 7.03
C ALA A 78 -8.14 -20.20 7.39
N VAL A 79 -7.02 -20.18 8.12
CA VAL A 79 -6.34 -21.38 8.62
C VAL A 79 -7.29 -22.20 9.50
N ASN A 80 -7.96 -21.54 10.45
CA ASN A 80 -8.86 -22.20 11.38
C ASN A 80 -10.13 -22.72 10.67
N GLY A 81 -10.69 -21.93 9.75
CA GLY A 81 -11.80 -22.30 8.88
C GLY A 81 -11.51 -23.57 8.06
N ILE A 82 -10.37 -23.60 7.37
CA ILE A 82 -9.99 -24.75 6.54
C ILE A 82 -9.68 -25.99 7.39
N LYS A 83 -9.06 -25.84 8.56
CA LYS A 83 -8.90 -26.95 9.52
C LYS A 83 -10.26 -27.52 9.95
N ARG A 84 -11.24 -26.66 10.25
CA ARG A 84 -12.61 -27.09 10.62
C ARG A 84 -13.34 -27.75 9.45
N ALA A 85 -13.17 -27.23 8.23
CA ALA A 85 -13.71 -27.79 6.99
C ALA A 85 -13.19 -29.21 6.72
N MET A 86 -11.88 -29.43 6.84
CA MET A 86 -11.27 -30.76 6.69
C MET A 86 -11.79 -31.74 7.75
N LYS A 87 -11.91 -31.31 9.02
CA LYS A 87 -12.50 -32.12 10.09
C LYS A 87 -13.97 -32.47 9.83
N ALA A 88 -14.70 -31.61 9.10
CA ALA A 88 -16.06 -31.87 8.65
C ALA A 88 -16.14 -32.81 7.43
N GLY A 89 -15.01 -33.29 6.92
CA GLY A 89 -14.95 -34.14 5.73
C GLY A 89 -15.18 -33.40 4.42
N MET A 90 -14.89 -32.09 4.35
CA MET A 90 -14.87 -31.36 3.07
C MET A 90 -13.62 -31.74 2.27
N GLN A 91 -13.79 -31.96 0.97
CA GLN A 91 -12.73 -32.21 -0.02
C GLN A 91 -12.68 -31.12 -1.10
N ARG A 92 -13.71 -30.28 -1.20
CA ARG A 92 -13.83 -29.23 -2.21
C ARG A 92 -14.35 -27.92 -1.58
N PRO A 93 -13.70 -27.38 -0.53
CA PRO A 93 -14.14 -26.15 0.11
C PRO A 93 -14.05 -24.94 -0.85
N LEU A 94 -15.07 -24.08 -0.80
CA LEU A 94 -15.05 -22.74 -1.40
C LEU A 94 -14.74 -21.72 -0.30
N LEU A 95 -13.55 -21.09 -0.36
CA LEU A 95 -13.19 -19.99 0.52
C LEU A 95 -13.87 -18.70 0.04
N VAL A 96 -14.61 -18.07 0.94
CA VAL A 96 -15.30 -16.80 0.73
C VAL A 96 -14.71 -15.81 1.72
N CYS A 97 -13.97 -14.83 1.21
CA CYS A 97 -13.42 -13.73 2.01
C CYS A 97 -13.74 -12.42 1.28
N PRO A 98 -14.87 -11.77 1.61
CA PRO A 98 -15.23 -10.47 1.05
C PRO A 98 -14.10 -9.46 1.27
N ARG A 99 -13.99 -8.48 0.38
CA ARG A 99 -13.00 -7.41 0.53
C ARG A 99 -13.29 -6.60 1.78
N HIS A 100 -12.23 -6.26 2.50
CA HIS A 100 -12.29 -5.39 3.67
C HIS A 100 -11.78 -3.99 3.30
N SER A 101 -12.52 -2.95 3.66
CA SER A 101 -12.21 -1.56 3.29
C SER A 101 -10.84 -1.08 3.78
N SER A 102 -10.42 -1.49 4.98
CA SER A 102 -9.10 -1.11 5.53
C SER A 102 -7.95 -2.05 5.15
N TYR A 103 -8.25 -3.18 4.47
CA TYR A 103 -7.28 -4.22 4.17
C TYR A 103 -7.56 -4.83 2.78
N ASP A 104 -7.13 -4.14 1.71
CA ASP A 104 -7.40 -4.52 0.32
C ASP A 104 -6.88 -5.92 -0.06
N ARG A 105 -5.81 -6.36 0.58
CA ARG A 105 -5.20 -7.69 0.36
C ARG A 105 -5.80 -8.80 1.23
N SER A 106 -6.85 -8.53 1.99
CA SER A 106 -7.54 -9.49 2.87
C SER A 106 -7.86 -10.81 2.17
N THR A 107 -8.44 -10.78 0.97
CA THR A 107 -8.77 -12.00 0.21
C THR A 107 -7.53 -12.83 -0.17
N LEU A 108 -6.44 -12.18 -0.61
CA LEU A 108 -5.17 -12.85 -0.91
C LEU A 108 -4.55 -13.48 0.33
N VAL A 109 -4.53 -12.74 1.43
CA VAL A 109 -3.96 -13.21 2.70
C VAL A 109 -4.78 -14.35 3.29
N ALA A 110 -6.11 -14.30 3.20
CA ALA A 110 -6.99 -15.41 3.54
C ALA A 110 -6.71 -16.64 2.66
N ALA A 111 -6.55 -16.48 1.34
CA ALA A 111 -6.19 -17.57 0.43
C ALA A 111 -4.84 -18.21 0.80
N LEU A 112 -3.82 -17.40 1.11
CA LEU A 112 -2.53 -17.88 1.57
C LEU A 112 -2.59 -18.57 2.95
N GLY A 113 -3.48 -18.12 3.83
CA GLY A 113 -3.79 -18.80 5.10
C GLY A 113 -4.46 -20.15 4.88
N ALA A 114 -5.46 -20.21 4.01
CA ALA A 114 -6.11 -21.46 3.61
C ALA A 114 -5.10 -22.45 3.03
N LEU A 115 -4.25 -22.02 2.10
CA LEU A 115 -3.19 -22.84 1.52
C LEU A 115 -2.17 -23.30 2.56
N HIS A 116 -1.83 -22.46 3.55
CA HIS A 116 -0.97 -22.86 4.66
C HIS A 116 -1.56 -24.04 5.47
N ALA A 117 -2.87 -24.03 5.74
CA ALA A 117 -3.54 -25.15 6.42
C ALA A 117 -3.51 -26.44 5.57
N LEU A 118 -3.51 -26.31 4.25
CA LEU A 118 -3.48 -27.41 3.29
C LEU A 118 -2.07 -27.95 3.01
N TYR A 119 -1.01 -27.23 3.39
CA TYR A 119 0.38 -27.70 3.25
C TYR A 119 0.57 -29.07 3.90
N MET A 120 1.19 -29.99 3.16
CA MET A 120 1.59 -31.30 3.66
C MET A 120 3.12 -31.37 3.73
N PRO A 121 3.71 -31.62 4.91
CA PRO A 121 5.16 -31.74 5.06
C PRO A 121 5.76 -32.75 4.08
N LEU A 122 6.99 -32.49 3.65
CA LEU A 122 7.68 -33.33 2.67
C LEU A 122 7.82 -34.79 3.17
N GLU A 123 8.13 -34.98 4.46
CA GLU A 123 8.25 -36.30 5.08
C GLU A 123 6.96 -37.11 4.95
N VAL A 124 5.81 -36.45 5.14
CA VAL A 124 4.50 -37.09 5.03
C VAL A 124 4.19 -37.45 3.58
N ARG A 125 4.61 -36.61 2.62
CA ARG A 125 4.49 -36.88 1.18
C ARG A 125 5.35 -38.07 0.75
N GLU A 126 6.60 -38.12 1.19
CA GLU A 126 7.54 -39.20 0.82
C GLU A 126 7.21 -40.53 1.52
N ALA A 127 6.80 -40.49 2.78
CA ALA A 127 6.39 -41.69 3.51
C ALA A 127 5.14 -42.36 2.95
N SER A 128 4.41 -41.70 2.03
CA SER A 128 3.24 -42.25 1.34
C SER A 128 2.17 -42.80 2.30
N VAL A 129 2.07 -42.22 3.50
CA VAL A 129 1.12 -42.63 4.57
C VAL A 129 -0.33 -42.48 4.14
N LYS A 130 -0.59 -41.57 3.19
CA LYS A 130 -1.89 -41.35 2.56
C LYS A 130 -1.80 -41.62 1.06
N PRO A 131 -2.88 -42.12 0.44
CA PRO A 131 -2.93 -42.34 -1.01
C PRO A 131 -2.88 -41.05 -1.83
N SER A 132 -3.20 -39.90 -1.22
CA SER A 132 -3.16 -38.58 -1.86
C SER A 132 -2.04 -37.72 -1.26
N GLN A 133 -1.32 -37.01 -2.12
CA GLN A 133 -0.35 -35.97 -1.72
C GLN A 133 -1.02 -34.65 -1.30
N TYR A 134 -2.34 -34.57 -1.43
CA TYR A 134 -3.14 -33.39 -1.12
C TYR A 134 -4.15 -33.70 -0.01
N LYS A 135 -4.39 -32.73 0.88
CA LYS A 135 -5.36 -32.85 1.97
C LYS A 135 -6.82 -32.68 1.51
N VAL A 136 -7.02 -31.95 0.41
CA VAL A 136 -8.31 -31.71 -0.25
C VAL A 136 -8.12 -31.79 -1.77
N CYS A 137 -9.18 -32.06 -2.53
CA CYS A 137 -9.14 -32.15 -3.98
C CYS A 137 -9.08 -30.77 -4.65
N VAL A 138 -9.82 -29.80 -4.13
CA VAL A 138 -9.94 -28.45 -4.71
C VAL A 138 -10.11 -27.44 -3.59
N LEU A 139 -9.41 -26.30 -3.69
CA LEU A 139 -9.73 -25.10 -2.94
C LEU A 139 -10.29 -24.08 -3.93
N GLY A 140 -11.58 -23.77 -3.82
CA GLY A 140 -12.21 -22.68 -4.57
C GLY A 140 -11.97 -21.34 -3.88
N LEU A 141 -11.82 -20.27 -4.66
CA LEU A 141 -11.86 -18.90 -4.16
C LEU A 141 -13.10 -18.21 -4.74
N TRP A 142 -13.84 -17.51 -3.88
CA TRP A 142 -14.93 -16.65 -4.31
C TRP A 142 -14.41 -15.23 -4.54
N VAL A 143 -14.86 -14.63 -5.64
CA VAL A 143 -14.59 -13.23 -6.04
C VAL A 143 -15.82 -12.68 -6.75
N ASP A 144 -15.96 -11.35 -6.76
CA ASP A 144 -17.06 -10.66 -7.45
C ASP A 144 -16.93 -10.71 -8.98
N GLN A 145 -15.69 -10.69 -9.48
CA GLN A 145 -15.36 -10.60 -10.90
C GLN A 145 -14.39 -11.71 -11.31
N GLU A 146 -14.72 -12.47 -12.35
CA GLU A 146 -13.93 -13.64 -12.78
C GLU A 146 -12.50 -13.28 -13.19
N ALA A 147 -12.30 -12.15 -13.88
CA ALA A 147 -10.97 -11.67 -14.28
C ALA A 147 -10.04 -11.45 -13.06
N GLN A 148 -10.56 -10.77 -12.02
CA GLN A 148 -9.83 -10.56 -10.77
C GLN A 148 -9.57 -11.87 -10.03
N GLY A 149 -10.49 -12.83 -10.13
CA GLY A 149 -10.31 -14.19 -9.59
C GLY A 149 -9.13 -14.91 -10.22
N LYS A 150 -8.97 -14.81 -11.54
CA LYS A 150 -7.86 -15.45 -12.25
C LYS A 150 -6.52 -14.88 -11.80
N GLU A 151 -6.38 -13.56 -11.77
CA GLU A 151 -5.16 -12.89 -11.31
C GLU A 151 -4.82 -13.24 -9.86
N LEU A 152 -5.84 -13.27 -8.98
CA LEU A 152 -5.68 -13.66 -7.58
C LEU A 152 -5.19 -15.11 -7.44
N VAL A 153 -5.78 -16.04 -8.20
CA VAL A 153 -5.39 -17.45 -8.19
C VAL A 153 -3.96 -17.62 -8.71
N ASP A 154 -3.60 -16.94 -9.80
CA ASP A 154 -2.26 -16.99 -10.37
C ASP A 154 -1.22 -16.47 -9.37
N LEU A 155 -1.49 -15.33 -8.74
CA LEU A 155 -0.62 -14.76 -7.71
C LEU A 155 -0.53 -15.63 -6.46
N ALA A 156 -1.67 -16.09 -5.90
CA ALA A 156 -1.68 -16.94 -4.72
C ALA A 156 -0.97 -18.28 -4.97
N SER A 157 -1.16 -18.87 -6.16
CA SER A 157 -0.49 -20.11 -6.56
C SER A 157 1.01 -19.91 -6.72
N ALA A 158 1.45 -18.80 -7.32
CA ALA A 158 2.87 -18.48 -7.42
C ALA A 158 3.51 -18.31 -6.04
N LEU A 159 2.92 -17.48 -5.18
CA LEU A 159 3.40 -17.23 -3.81
C LEU A 159 3.44 -18.52 -2.97
N GLU A 160 2.38 -19.33 -3.02
CA GLU A 160 2.35 -20.59 -2.27
C GLU A 160 3.34 -21.60 -2.82
N SER A 161 3.60 -21.64 -4.14
CA SER A 161 4.64 -22.52 -4.68
C SER A 161 6.03 -22.18 -4.14
N GLY A 162 6.32 -20.88 -3.94
CA GLY A 162 7.53 -20.42 -3.26
C GLY A 162 7.55 -20.78 -1.78
N ARG A 163 6.43 -20.60 -1.07
CA ARG A 163 6.29 -20.99 0.35
C ARG A 163 6.45 -22.50 0.54
N LEU A 164 5.96 -23.31 -0.38
CA LEU A 164 6.10 -24.77 -0.38
C LEU A 164 7.58 -25.16 -0.52
N ALA A 165 8.29 -24.61 -1.51
CA ALA A 165 9.73 -24.86 -1.67
C ALA A 165 10.52 -24.43 -0.43
N CYS A 166 10.19 -23.27 0.15
CA CYS A 166 10.81 -22.78 1.37
C CYS A 166 10.54 -23.71 2.58
N ARG A 167 9.30 -24.18 2.78
CA ARG A 167 8.95 -25.12 3.86
C ARG A 167 9.57 -26.50 3.65
N ASP A 168 9.63 -26.98 2.42
CA ASP A 168 10.26 -28.26 2.11
C ASP A 168 11.75 -28.23 2.42
N ILE A 169 12.46 -27.18 1.99
CA ILE A 169 13.88 -27.06 2.27
C ILE A 169 14.08 -26.79 3.76
N GLY A 170 13.50 -25.72 4.30
CA GLY A 170 13.79 -25.24 5.65
C GLY A 170 13.16 -26.04 6.78
N GLY A 171 11.94 -26.55 6.56
CA GLY A 171 11.16 -27.27 7.56
C GLY A 171 11.49 -28.75 7.68
N SER A 172 12.12 -29.34 6.66
CA SER A 172 12.40 -30.78 6.68
C SER A 172 13.58 -31.15 7.57
N ASP A 173 13.60 -32.42 7.98
CA ASP A 173 14.65 -33.03 8.78
C ASP A 173 16.07 -32.80 8.18
N PRO A 174 17.12 -32.78 9.03
CA PRO A 174 18.46 -32.38 8.60
C PRO A 174 19.13 -33.34 7.62
N GLU A 175 18.62 -34.58 7.47
CA GLU A 175 19.18 -35.56 6.56
C GLU A 175 18.51 -35.52 5.19
N ARG A 176 17.18 -35.35 5.17
CA ARG A 176 16.41 -35.18 3.93
C ARG A 176 16.84 -33.96 3.14
N MET A 177 17.15 -32.88 3.86
CA MET A 177 17.59 -31.60 3.31
C MET A 177 19.01 -31.23 3.77
N ALA A 178 19.92 -32.22 3.74
CA ALA A 178 21.36 -31.98 3.76
C ALA A 178 21.80 -31.27 2.46
N ALA A 179 23.00 -30.67 2.46
CA ALA A 179 23.42 -29.77 1.38
C ALA A 179 23.38 -30.40 -0.03
N PRO A 180 23.85 -31.65 -0.25
CA PRO A 180 23.72 -32.32 -1.56
C PRO A 180 22.26 -32.55 -1.97
N ARG A 181 21.39 -32.91 -1.01
CA ARG A 181 19.96 -33.16 -1.25
C ARG A 181 19.19 -31.89 -1.60
N VAL A 182 19.57 -30.76 -0.99
CA VAL A 182 19.01 -29.45 -1.37
C VAL A 182 19.40 -29.09 -2.80
N ALA A 183 20.65 -29.35 -3.21
CA ALA A 183 21.05 -29.14 -4.60
C ALA A 183 20.24 -29.99 -5.59
N GLU A 184 20.05 -31.28 -5.30
CA GLU A 184 19.21 -32.18 -6.09
C GLU A 184 17.75 -31.68 -6.17
N TYR A 185 17.17 -31.28 -5.03
CA TYR A 185 15.81 -30.74 -4.98
C TYR A 185 15.68 -29.48 -5.84
N ILE A 186 16.63 -28.54 -5.75
CA ILE A 186 16.62 -27.29 -6.50
C ILE A 186 16.79 -27.54 -8.00
N GLN A 187 17.69 -28.43 -8.41
CA GLN A 187 17.85 -28.82 -9.81
C GLN A 187 16.57 -29.44 -10.37
N ALA A 188 15.89 -30.30 -9.58
CA ALA A 188 14.61 -30.86 -9.98
C ALA A 188 13.50 -29.81 -10.06
N LEU A 189 13.45 -28.88 -9.10
CA LEU A 189 12.44 -27.81 -9.03
C LEU A 189 12.50 -26.89 -10.26
N PHE A 190 13.71 -26.58 -10.76
CA PHE A 190 13.92 -25.61 -11.83
C PHE A 190 14.26 -26.20 -13.20
N LYS A 191 14.27 -27.52 -13.35
CA LYS A 191 14.69 -28.24 -14.57
C LYS A 191 14.07 -27.69 -15.86
N ASP A 192 12.78 -27.36 -15.83
CA ASP A 192 12.01 -26.86 -16.99
C ASP A 192 11.51 -25.42 -16.76
N SER A 193 12.31 -24.61 -16.08
CA SER A 193 11.97 -23.24 -15.67
C SER A 193 12.92 -22.22 -16.32
N PRO A 194 12.57 -20.90 -16.31
CA PRO A 194 13.50 -19.86 -16.75
C PRO A 194 14.65 -19.59 -15.75
N VAL A 195 14.69 -20.30 -14.62
CA VAL A 195 15.74 -20.15 -13.61
C VAL A 195 16.90 -21.08 -13.95
N GLN A 196 18.08 -20.49 -14.14
CA GLN A 196 19.32 -21.24 -14.32
C GLN A 196 19.88 -21.63 -12.95
N VAL A 197 20.35 -22.87 -12.83
CA VAL A 197 20.92 -23.43 -11.61
C VAL A 197 22.36 -23.87 -11.87
N ASP A 198 23.29 -23.37 -11.06
CA ASP A 198 24.69 -23.82 -11.02
C ASP A 198 25.03 -24.29 -9.60
N VAL A 199 25.75 -25.41 -9.50
CA VAL A 199 26.06 -26.05 -8.20
C VAL A 199 27.56 -26.27 -8.10
N VAL A 200 28.17 -25.56 -7.15
CA VAL A 200 29.57 -25.78 -6.78
C VAL A 200 29.63 -26.87 -5.71
N SER A 201 30.11 -28.05 -6.11
CA SER A 201 30.26 -29.22 -5.24
C SER A 201 31.70 -29.69 -5.05
N ASP A 202 32.63 -29.23 -5.88
CA ASP A 202 34.05 -29.59 -5.77
C ASP A 202 34.66 -28.95 -4.52
N LEU A 203 35.18 -29.77 -3.60
CA LEU A 203 35.70 -29.31 -2.32
C LEU A 203 36.92 -28.39 -2.47
N LYS A 204 37.79 -28.61 -3.46
CA LYS A 204 38.96 -27.75 -3.69
C LYS A 204 38.54 -26.38 -4.21
N VAL A 205 37.50 -26.35 -5.05
CA VAL A 205 36.90 -25.08 -5.50
C VAL A 205 36.26 -24.36 -4.31
N LEU A 206 35.55 -25.08 -3.43
CA LEU A 206 34.98 -24.48 -2.23
C LEU A 206 36.05 -23.91 -1.28
N GLU A 207 37.13 -24.65 -1.03
CA GLU A 207 38.26 -24.19 -0.20
C GLU A 207 38.95 -22.95 -0.77
N LYS A 208 39.10 -22.88 -2.09
CA LYS A 208 39.76 -21.76 -2.77
C LYS A 208 38.86 -20.53 -2.87
N GLU A 209 37.63 -20.70 -3.33
CA GLU A 209 36.74 -19.58 -3.67
C GLU A 209 35.89 -19.13 -2.48
N TYR A 210 35.65 -20.01 -1.49
CA TYR A 210 34.84 -19.78 -0.29
C TYR A 210 35.52 -20.32 0.99
N PRO A 211 36.72 -19.85 1.34
CA PRO A 211 37.52 -20.38 2.44
C PRO A 211 36.84 -20.32 3.84
N CYS A 212 36.06 -19.28 4.14
CA CYS A 212 35.30 -19.19 5.39
C CYS A 212 34.15 -20.20 5.44
N LEU A 213 33.48 -20.43 4.31
CA LEU A 213 32.48 -21.49 4.17
C LEU A 213 33.11 -22.88 4.37
N ALA A 214 34.25 -23.12 3.73
CA ALA A 214 34.99 -24.37 3.82
C ALA A 214 35.49 -24.65 5.26
N ALA A 215 35.89 -23.62 6.00
CA ALA A 215 36.27 -23.76 7.41
C ALA A 215 35.11 -24.27 8.28
N VAL A 216 33.90 -23.72 8.12
CA VAL A 216 32.70 -24.18 8.84
C VAL A 216 32.35 -25.62 8.47
N ASN A 217 32.47 -25.99 7.19
CA ASN A 217 32.13 -27.34 6.72
C ASN A 217 33.22 -28.39 7.01
N ARG A 218 34.38 -28.00 7.52
CA ARG A 218 35.59 -28.84 7.60
C ARG A 218 35.34 -30.19 8.26
N CYS A 219 34.64 -30.21 9.39
CA CYS A 219 34.27 -31.44 10.08
C CYS A 219 33.24 -32.28 9.29
N ALA A 220 32.29 -31.64 8.61
CA ALA A 220 31.26 -32.33 7.84
C ALA A 220 31.79 -32.94 6.54
N ASN A 221 32.94 -32.47 6.02
CA ASN A 221 33.55 -32.96 4.78
C ASN A 221 33.83 -34.46 4.76
N ALA A 222 34.13 -35.04 5.93
CA ALA A 222 34.40 -36.47 6.09
C ALA A 222 33.16 -37.34 5.79
N VAL A 223 31.97 -36.76 5.76
CA VAL A 223 30.70 -37.46 5.49
C VAL A 223 30.15 -36.98 4.15
N PRO A 224 30.25 -37.77 3.05
CA PRO A 224 29.87 -37.32 1.70
C PRO A 224 28.45 -36.73 1.58
N ARG A 225 27.48 -37.31 2.29
CA ARG A 225 26.08 -36.82 2.32
C ARG A 225 25.91 -35.46 3.02
N HIS A 226 26.91 -34.97 3.76
CA HIS A 226 26.90 -33.68 4.46
C HIS A 226 27.84 -32.64 3.84
N GLN A 227 28.56 -33.00 2.77
CA GLN A 227 29.48 -32.09 2.10
C GLN A 227 28.75 -30.83 1.59
N ALA A 228 29.39 -29.68 1.78
CA ALA A 228 28.81 -28.39 1.43
C ALA A 228 28.48 -28.27 -0.06
N ARG A 229 27.55 -27.37 -0.35
CA ARG A 229 27.22 -26.92 -1.70
C ARG A 229 27.10 -25.40 -1.68
N VAL A 230 27.59 -24.75 -2.73
CA VAL A 230 27.15 -23.40 -3.08
C VAL A 230 26.23 -23.54 -4.27
N ILE A 231 24.96 -23.18 -4.10
CA ILE A 231 23.96 -23.25 -5.16
C ILE A 231 23.70 -21.82 -5.64
N LYS A 232 23.93 -21.58 -6.94
CA LYS A 232 23.72 -20.30 -7.60
C LYS A 232 22.48 -20.38 -8.48
N LEU A 233 21.64 -19.37 -8.38
CA LEU A 233 20.39 -19.24 -9.12
C LEU A 233 20.44 -17.96 -9.95
N GLN A 234 19.95 -18.01 -11.19
CA GLN A 234 19.82 -16.82 -12.02
C GLN A 234 18.50 -16.80 -12.76
N TYR A 235 17.80 -15.68 -12.68
CA TYR A 235 16.61 -15.37 -13.45
C TYR A 235 16.85 -14.09 -14.25
N CYS A 236 16.50 -14.10 -15.53
CA CYS A 236 16.55 -12.92 -16.38
C CYS A 236 15.20 -12.77 -17.08
N GLY A 237 14.46 -11.72 -16.73
CA GLY A 237 13.19 -11.40 -17.35
C GLY A 237 13.35 -10.90 -18.78
N GLU A 238 12.25 -10.93 -19.54
CA GLU A 238 12.24 -10.39 -20.90
C GLU A 238 12.53 -8.89 -20.91
N GLY A 239 13.17 -8.41 -21.99
CA GLY A 239 13.48 -7.01 -22.22
C GLY A 239 14.80 -6.54 -21.57
N PRO A 240 15.17 -5.25 -21.77
CA PRO A 240 16.35 -4.68 -21.15
C PRO A 240 16.24 -4.70 -19.62
N VAL A 241 17.30 -5.12 -18.95
CA VAL A 241 17.39 -5.13 -17.48
C VAL A 241 17.41 -3.70 -16.96
N GLN A 242 16.46 -3.36 -16.11
CA GLN A 242 16.39 -2.05 -15.42
C GLN A 242 16.85 -2.15 -13.97
N HIS A 243 16.64 -3.33 -13.35
CA HIS A 243 17.02 -3.59 -11.96
C HIS A 243 17.62 -4.98 -11.80
N THR A 244 18.62 -5.07 -10.94
CA THR A 244 19.24 -6.34 -10.56
C THR A 244 19.11 -6.58 -9.07
N LEU A 245 18.39 -7.63 -8.68
CA LEU A 245 18.31 -8.07 -7.29
C LEU A 245 19.31 -9.19 -7.04
N MET A 246 20.12 -9.05 -6.01
CA MET A 246 21.17 -10.01 -5.66
C MET A 246 20.91 -10.52 -4.25
N LEU A 247 20.79 -11.84 -4.07
CA LEU A 247 20.34 -12.45 -2.81
C LEU A 247 21.36 -13.48 -2.33
N VAL A 248 21.80 -13.37 -1.07
CA VAL A 248 22.61 -14.39 -0.41
C VAL A 248 21.84 -14.96 0.78
N GLY A 249 21.60 -16.28 0.77
CA GLY A 249 20.87 -16.98 1.81
C GLY A 249 21.77 -17.83 2.70
N LYS A 250 21.64 -17.69 4.03
CA LYS A 250 22.27 -18.59 5.02
C LYS A 250 21.64 -19.99 4.91
N GLY A 251 22.45 -21.00 4.63
CA GLY A 251 22.02 -22.38 4.41
C GLY A 251 22.64 -23.39 5.39
N ILE A 252 22.65 -23.12 6.70
CA ILE A 252 23.15 -24.10 7.67
C ILE A 252 22.14 -25.24 7.83
N THR A 253 22.44 -26.37 7.20
CA THR A 253 21.55 -27.54 7.09
C THR A 253 21.23 -28.18 8.44
N TYR A 254 22.20 -28.13 9.35
CA TYR A 254 22.06 -28.42 10.76
C TYR A 254 23.19 -27.73 11.53
N ASP A 255 22.83 -27.07 12.62
CA ASP A 255 23.76 -26.31 13.44
C ASP A 255 23.96 -26.95 14.82
N THR A 256 25.15 -27.51 15.04
CA THR A 256 25.56 -28.02 16.36
C THR A 256 26.19 -26.95 17.24
N GLY A 257 26.57 -25.81 16.66
CA GLY A 257 27.47 -24.80 17.23
C GLY A 257 28.95 -25.08 17.02
N GLY A 258 29.33 -26.22 16.44
CA GLY A 258 30.74 -26.57 16.23
C GLY A 258 31.45 -26.86 17.56
N ALA A 259 32.67 -26.36 17.73
CA ALA A 259 33.41 -26.52 18.98
C ALA A 259 32.72 -25.82 20.17
N ASP A 260 32.03 -24.70 19.91
CA ASP A 260 31.20 -23.95 20.85
C ASP A 260 29.79 -24.55 20.89
N ILE A 261 29.74 -25.83 21.28
CA ILE A 261 28.55 -26.67 21.13
C ILE A 261 27.30 -26.10 21.83
N LYS A 262 26.15 -26.18 21.14
CA LYS A 262 24.84 -25.90 21.75
C LYS A 262 24.48 -26.97 22.78
N ALA A 263 24.63 -26.65 24.06
CA ALA A 263 24.27 -27.51 25.18
C ALA A 263 22.79 -27.34 25.61
N GLY A 264 22.33 -28.13 26.58
CA GLY A 264 21.04 -27.90 27.26
C GLY A 264 19.77 -28.13 26.43
N GLY A 265 19.87 -28.84 25.30
CA GLY A 265 18.72 -29.14 24.42
C GLY A 265 18.41 -28.05 23.39
N PHE A 266 19.16 -26.93 23.37
CA PHE A 266 18.97 -25.83 22.42
C PHE A 266 19.28 -26.21 20.95
N MET A 267 19.87 -27.38 20.71
CA MET A 267 20.10 -27.92 19.37
C MET A 267 18.78 -28.36 18.69
N ALA A 268 17.73 -28.66 19.45
CA ALA A 268 16.43 -29.00 18.90
C ALA A 268 15.88 -27.85 18.04
N GLY A 269 15.52 -28.16 16.78
CA GLY A 269 15.05 -27.15 15.82
C GLY A 269 16.14 -26.52 14.94
N MET A 270 17.42 -26.79 15.18
CA MET A 270 18.54 -26.23 14.40
C MET A 270 18.65 -26.76 12.95
N HIS A 271 17.80 -27.71 12.56
CA HIS A 271 17.60 -28.03 11.14
C HIS A 271 16.99 -26.86 10.34
N ARG A 272 16.35 -25.90 11.02
CA ARG A 272 15.75 -24.72 10.38
C ARG A 272 16.74 -23.60 10.09
N ASP A 273 18.02 -23.78 10.45
CA ASP A 273 19.04 -22.76 10.27
C ASP A 273 19.49 -22.55 8.80
N LYS A 274 18.80 -23.23 7.89
CA LYS A 274 18.85 -23.08 6.43
C LYS A 274 17.68 -22.27 5.85
N CYS A 275 16.78 -21.74 6.69
CA CYS A 275 15.60 -21.02 6.21
C CYS A 275 15.94 -19.74 5.42
N GLY A 276 17.11 -19.13 5.63
CA GLY A 276 17.58 -18.02 4.81
C GLY A 276 17.77 -18.41 3.34
N ALA A 277 18.50 -19.50 3.10
CA ALA A 277 18.66 -20.10 1.77
C ALA A 277 17.33 -20.64 1.21
N ALA A 278 16.50 -21.26 2.04
CA ALA A 278 15.18 -21.74 1.64
C ALA A 278 14.27 -20.59 1.14
N ALA A 279 14.34 -19.41 1.75
CA ALA A 279 13.61 -18.22 1.31
C ALA A 279 14.11 -17.73 -0.06
N VAL A 280 15.41 -17.77 -0.33
CA VAL A 280 15.98 -17.46 -1.66
C VAL A 280 15.41 -18.42 -2.71
N ALA A 281 15.45 -19.74 -2.47
CA ALA A 281 14.86 -20.72 -3.37
C ALA A 281 13.36 -20.49 -3.60
N GLY A 282 12.60 -20.22 -2.54
CA GLY A 282 11.18 -19.90 -2.61
C GLY A 282 10.89 -18.66 -3.46
N PHE A 283 11.69 -17.59 -3.32
CA PHE A 283 11.56 -16.39 -4.14
C PHE A 283 11.82 -16.68 -5.63
N PHE A 284 12.87 -17.45 -5.95
CA PHE A 284 13.13 -17.88 -7.33
C PHE A 284 11.99 -18.72 -7.91
N GLN A 285 11.32 -19.53 -7.08
CA GLN A 285 10.13 -20.27 -7.52
C GLN A 285 8.95 -19.35 -7.85
N VAL A 286 8.77 -18.24 -7.11
CA VAL A 286 7.79 -17.20 -7.47
C VAL A 286 8.16 -16.54 -8.79
N LEU A 287 9.44 -16.18 -9.00
CA LEU A 287 9.92 -15.59 -10.26
C LEU A 287 9.70 -16.52 -11.46
N ALA A 288 9.97 -17.82 -11.30
CA ALA A 288 9.75 -18.82 -12.35
C ALA A 288 8.29 -18.90 -12.81
N LYS A 289 7.34 -18.58 -11.92
CA LYS A 289 5.90 -18.56 -12.20
C LYS A 289 5.43 -17.22 -12.76
N LEU A 290 5.75 -16.12 -12.09
CA LEU A 290 5.25 -14.77 -12.46
C LEU A 290 5.99 -14.15 -13.64
N LYS A 291 7.24 -14.56 -13.89
CA LYS A 291 8.08 -14.10 -15.01
C LYS A 291 8.10 -12.57 -15.18
N PRO A 292 8.43 -11.79 -14.12
CA PRO A 292 8.50 -10.34 -14.24
C PRO A 292 9.53 -9.92 -15.31
N LYS A 293 9.17 -8.92 -16.11
CA LYS A 293 10.01 -8.35 -17.17
C LYS A 293 11.00 -7.33 -16.59
N HIS A 294 12.05 -7.01 -17.34
CA HIS A 294 13.05 -5.98 -16.99
C HIS A 294 13.81 -6.20 -15.67
N LEU A 295 13.71 -7.40 -15.10
CA LEU A 295 14.29 -7.77 -13.82
C LEU A 295 15.31 -8.89 -14.01
N LYS A 296 16.52 -8.68 -13.50
CA LYS A 296 17.50 -9.74 -13.30
C LYS A 296 17.58 -10.07 -11.81
N VAL A 297 17.61 -11.35 -11.48
CA VAL A 297 17.81 -11.80 -10.09
C VAL A 297 18.94 -12.83 -10.05
N VAL A 298 19.91 -12.60 -9.17
CA VAL A 298 21.06 -13.48 -8.94
C VAL A 298 21.03 -13.94 -7.48
N GLY A 299 20.84 -15.23 -7.26
CA GLY A 299 20.73 -15.85 -5.93
C GLY A 299 21.94 -16.72 -5.64
N ALA A 300 22.36 -16.78 -4.38
CA ALA A 300 23.33 -17.73 -3.90
C ALA A 300 22.94 -18.29 -2.53
N MET A 301 23.04 -19.61 -2.39
CA MET A 301 22.70 -20.34 -1.18
C MET A 301 23.97 -21.01 -0.63
N ALA A 302 24.37 -20.64 0.59
CA ALA A 302 25.52 -21.20 1.27
C ALA A 302 25.11 -22.45 2.07
N MET A 303 25.08 -23.63 1.45
CA MET A 303 24.58 -24.86 2.07
C MET A 303 25.70 -25.63 2.76
N VAL A 304 25.70 -25.64 4.10
CA VAL A 304 26.77 -26.19 4.95
C VAL A 304 26.18 -26.92 6.15
N ARG A 305 26.90 -27.86 6.76
CA ARG A 305 26.56 -28.39 8.09
C ARG A 305 27.64 -27.98 9.11
N ASN A 306 27.27 -27.26 10.16
CA ASN A 306 28.18 -26.90 11.23
C ASN A 306 28.27 -28.07 12.23
N SER A 307 29.29 -28.91 12.07
CA SER A 307 29.46 -30.15 12.84
C SER A 307 30.62 -30.04 13.83
N VAL A 308 30.48 -30.74 14.96
CA VAL A 308 31.53 -30.91 15.97
C VAL A 308 32.27 -32.23 15.77
N GLY A 309 33.59 -32.22 15.88
CA GLY A 309 34.46 -33.39 15.68
C GLY A 309 35.94 -33.03 15.62
N SER A 310 36.80 -33.99 15.30
CA SER A 310 38.26 -33.80 15.27
C SER A 310 38.74 -32.70 14.32
N ASP A 311 38.00 -32.49 13.22
CA ASP A 311 38.34 -31.53 12.17
C ASP A 311 37.42 -30.29 12.18
N CYS A 312 36.70 -30.02 13.27
CA CYS A 312 35.95 -28.77 13.36
C CYS A 312 36.92 -27.58 13.48
N TYR A 313 36.54 -26.46 12.87
CA TYR A 313 37.22 -25.20 13.13
C TYR A 313 36.94 -24.76 14.58
N VAL A 314 37.88 -24.03 15.18
CA VAL A 314 37.86 -23.69 16.62
C VAL A 314 37.93 -22.19 16.85
N ALA A 315 37.59 -21.76 18.06
CA ALA A 315 37.85 -20.41 18.52
C ALA A 315 39.35 -20.08 18.43
N ASP A 316 39.65 -18.80 18.21
CA ASP A 316 40.98 -18.24 17.96
C ASP A 316 41.68 -18.66 16.66
N GLU A 317 41.09 -19.57 15.88
CA GLU A 317 41.55 -19.84 14.52
C GLU A 317 41.45 -18.57 13.65
N LEU A 318 42.46 -18.33 12.80
CA LEU A 318 42.49 -17.25 11.83
C LEU A 318 42.20 -17.80 10.43
N VAL A 319 41.04 -17.44 9.88
CA VAL A 319 40.62 -17.84 8.53
C VAL A 319 40.78 -16.65 7.58
N VAL A 320 41.40 -16.86 6.42
CA VAL A 320 41.51 -15.84 5.37
C VAL A 320 40.27 -15.93 4.48
N SER A 321 39.48 -14.86 4.43
CA SER A 321 38.31 -14.75 3.54
C SER A 321 38.71 -14.54 2.08
N ARG A 322 37.76 -14.75 1.15
CA ARG A 322 37.88 -14.41 -0.28
C ARG A 322 38.35 -12.97 -0.51
N ALA A 323 37.91 -12.04 0.34
CA ALA A 323 38.31 -10.64 0.29
C ALA A 323 39.78 -10.38 0.73
N GLY A 324 40.56 -11.43 1.02
CA GLY A 324 41.92 -11.34 1.55
C GLY A 324 41.99 -10.83 3.00
N ARG A 325 40.85 -10.76 3.71
CA ARG A 325 40.80 -10.30 5.11
C ARG A 325 40.90 -11.50 6.05
N ARG A 326 41.73 -11.37 7.09
CA ARG A 326 41.86 -12.36 8.16
C ARG A 326 40.74 -12.19 9.18
N VAL A 327 40.00 -13.25 9.45
CA VAL A 327 38.90 -13.29 10.42
C VAL A 327 39.34 -14.18 11.57
N ARG A 328 39.42 -13.61 12.79
CA ARG A 328 39.58 -14.40 14.02
C ARG A 328 38.23 -14.96 14.42
N VAL A 329 38.14 -16.27 14.53
CA VAL A 329 36.94 -16.96 15.00
C VAL A 329 36.80 -16.72 16.49
N GLY A 330 35.82 -15.90 16.90
CA GLY A 330 35.54 -15.68 18.32
C GLY A 330 34.61 -16.72 18.93
N ASN A 331 33.72 -17.30 18.12
CA ASN A 331 32.75 -18.31 18.51
C ASN A 331 32.29 -19.06 17.25
N THR A 332 32.31 -20.39 17.29
CA THR A 332 31.96 -21.31 16.19
C THR A 332 30.44 -21.51 16.01
N ASP A 333 29.64 -21.01 16.95
CA ASP A 333 28.17 -20.85 16.87
C ASP A 333 27.75 -19.51 16.22
N ALA A 334 28.74 -18.74 15.74
CA ALA A 334 28.53 -17.57 14.90
C ALA A 334 28.89 -17.87 13.43
N GLU A 335 28.69 -19.10 12.99
CA GLU A 335 29.04 -19.66 11.68
C GLU A 335 28.25 -19.03 10.52
N GLY A 336 27.01 -18.60 10.75
CA GLY A 336 26.13 -18.11 9.69
C GLY A 336 26.72 -16.93 8.91
N ARG A 337 27.45 -16.03 9.60
CA ARG A 337 28.16 -14.92 8.95
C ARG A 337 29.43 -15.39 8.23
N MET A 338 30.08 -16.44 8.73
CA MET A 338 31.27 -17.03 8.12
C MET A 338 30.93 -17.71 6.79
N VAL A 339 29.83 -18.47 6.74
CA VAL A 339 29.46 -19.16 5.49
C VAL A 339 28.99 -18.22 4.39
N MET A 340 28.47 -17.02 4.73
CA MET A 340 27.98 -16.07 3.74
C MET A 340 29.02 -15.06 3.26
N VAL A 341 30.06 -14.75 4.05
CA VAL A 341 30.96 -13.61 3.76
C VAL A 341 31.66 -13.72 2.41
N ASP A 342 32.08 -14.92 2.02
CA ASP A 342 32.77 -15.13 0.75
C ASP A 342 31.80 -15.04 -0.44
N LEU A 343 30.58 -15.54 -0.29
CA LEU A 343 29.53 -15.42 -1.31
C LEU A 343 29.10 -13.96 -1.46
N LEU A 344 29.06 -13.20 -0.37
CA LEU A 344 28.81 -11.75 -0.42
C LEU A 344 29.94 -10.99 -1.11
N CYS A 345 31.19 -11.41 -0.93
CA CYS A 345 32.32 -10.85 -1.66
C CYS A 345 32.19 -11.12 -3.16
N GLU A 346 31.90 -12.36 -3.57
CA GLU A 346 31.63 -12.70 -4.97
C GLU A 346 30.45 -11.89 -5.54
N MET A 347 29.35 -11.75 -4.79
CA MET A 347 28.20 -10.96 -5.24
C MET A 347 28.54 -9.48 -5.38
N LYS A 348 29.32 -8.92 -4.47
CA LYS A 348 29.81 -7.54 -4.57
C LYS A 348 30.68 -7.35 -5.81
N GLU A 349 31.58 -8.30 -6.10
CA GLU A 349 32.41 -8.29 -7.31
C GLU A 349 31.55 -8.26 -8.57
N LYS A 350 30.49 -9.08 -8.63
CA LYS A 350 29.54 -9.11 -9.75
C LYS A 350 28.71 -7.83 -9.86
N ALA A 351 28.23 -7.29 -8.74
CA ALA A 351 27.34 -6.14 -8.71
C ALA A 351 27.89 -4.92 -9.46
N VAL A 352 29.21 -4.74 -9.50
CA VAL A 352 29.87 -3.64 -10.23
C VAL A 352 29.54 -3.63 -11.73
N CYS A 353 29.21 -4.79 -12.30
CA CYS A 353 28.87 -4.94 -13.71
C CYS A 353 27.36 -5.04 -13.99
N GLU A 354 26.51 -4.88 -12.97
CA GLU A 354 25.07 -5.06 -13.07
C GLU A 354 24.33 -3.71 -13.10
N VAL A 355 23.14 -3.70 -13.71
CA VAL A 355 22.29 -2.50 -13.78
C VAL A 355 21.50 -2.34 -12.49
N SER A 356 21.64 -1.19 -11.83
CA SER A 356 20.95 -0.81 -10.59
C SER A 356 20.91 -1.96 -9.56
N PRO A 357 22.08 -2.45 -9.09
CA PRO A 357 22.15 -3.63 -8.26
C PRO A 357 21.73 -3.33 -6.82
N GLN A 358 20.89 -4.20 -6.25
CA GLN A 358 20.59 -4.21 -4.82
C GLN A 358 20.93 -5.58 -4.23
N LEU A 359 21.75 -5.59 -3.18
CA LEU A 359 22.26 -6.80 -2.55
C LEU A 359 21.64 -7.01 -1.18
N PHE A 360 21.03 -8.18 -0.97
CA PHE A 360 20.39 -8.57 0.28
C PHE A 360 20.99 -9.84 0.85
N THR A 361 21.01 -9.91 2.19
CA THR A 361 21.25 -11.16 2.92
C THR A 361 19.97 -11.59 3.60
N ILE A 362 19.68 -12.90 3.56
CA ILE A 362 18.53 -13.49 4.23
C ILE A 362 19.04 -14.61 5.14
N ALA A 363 18.84 -14.46 6.46
CA ALA A 363 19.47 -15.38 7.41
C ALA A 363 18.69 -15.52 8.73
N THR A 364 18.67 -16.74 9.25
CA THR A 364 18.41 -17.06 10.66
C THR A 364 19.68 -16.79 11.48
N LEU A 365 20.03 -15.52 11.64
CA LEU A 365 21.40 -15.15 12.05
C LEU A 365 21.61 -15.05 13.56
N THR A 366 20.65 -14.49 14.31
CA THR A 366 20.89 -14.17 15.72
C THR A 366 19.66 -14.42 16.58
N GLY A 367 19.87 -15.01 17.77
CA GLY A 367 18.82 -15.08 18.79
C GLY A 367 18.44 -13.71 19.36
N HIS A 368 19.32 -12.71 19.26
CA HIS A 368 19.05 -11.34 19.70
C HIS A 368 17.92 -10.68 18.89
N ALA A 369 17.78 -11.00 17.60
CA ALA A 369 16.67 -10.48 16.79
C ALA A 369 15.30 -10.89 17.36
N ILE A 370 15.15 -12.16 17.74
CA ILE A 370 13.91 -12.68 18.35
C ILE A 370 13.69 -12.06 19.73
N ARG A 371 14.75 -11.84 20.53
CA ARG A 371 14.62 -11.15 21.82
C ARG A 371 14.19 -9.69 21.68
N ALA A 372 14.59 -9.02 20.59
CA ALA A 372 14.28 -7.62 20.35
C ALA A 372 12.84 -7.43 19.82
N MET A 373 12.44 -8.21 18.81
CA MET A 373 11.16 -7.98 18.09
C MET A 373 10.11 -9.07 18.32
N GLY A 374 10.43 -10.12 19.06
CA GLY A 374 9.56 -11.27 19.26
C GLY A 374 9.64 -12.31 18.13
N PRO A 375 8.92 -13.44 18.25
CA PRO A 375 9.01 -14.58 17.33
C PRO A 375 8.29 -14.37 15.98
N ASN A 376 7.46 -13.33 15.86
CA ASN A 376 6.55 -13.13 14.73
C ASN A 376 6.95 -12.00 13.78
N TYR A 377 8.11 -11.38 14.00
CA TYR A 377 8.60 -10.24 13.23
C TYR A 377 10.05 -10.47 12.76
N SER A 378 10.33 -10.07 11.52
CA SER A 378 11.69 -10.05 10.96
C SER A 378 12.36 -8.71 11.21
N ILE A 379 13.70 -8.69 11.23
CA ILE A 379 14.49 -7.46 11.26
C ILE A 379 15.15 -7.28 9.90
N ILE A 380 15.12 -6.06 9.38
CA ILE A 380 15.91 -5.62 8.24
C ILE A 380 16.87 -4.53 8.70
N MET A 381 18.11 -4.58 8.21
CA MET A 381 19.14 -3.61 8.55
C MET A 381 19.78 -3.09 7.27
N ASP A 382 19.80 -1.78 7.13
CA ASP A 382 20.44 -1.11 6.02
C ASP A 382 21.92 -0.86 6.27
N ASN A 383 22.72 -0.94 5.20
CA ASN A 383 24.04 -0.31 5.19
C ASN A 383 23.89 1.19 4.84
N GLY A 384 25.01 1.93 4.83
CA GLY A 384 24.95 3.38 4.59
C GLY A 384 24.32 3.79 3.25
N ALA A 385 24.44 2.98 2.19
CA ALA A 385 23.79 3.28 0.91
C ALA A 385 22.29 2.98 0.95
N ALA A 386 21.92 1.80 1.46
CA ALA A 386 20.52 1.38 1.60
C ALA A 386 19.72 2.30 2.53
N GLN A 387 20.37 2.82 3.59
CA GLN A 387 19.76 3.76 4.52
C GLN A 387 19.43 5.09 3.83
N ARG A 388 20.33 5.59 2.97
CA ARG A 388 20.08 6.82 2.18
C ARG A 388 18.92 6.65 1.20
N SER A 389 18.72 5.45 0.68
CA SER A 389 17.55 5.12 -0.15
C SER A 389 16.31 4.71 0.65
N GLY A 390 16.39 4.68 1.98
CA GLY A 390 15.28 4.28 2.86
C GLY A 390 14.80 2.84 2.62
N THR A 391 15.67 1.93 2.19
CA THR A 391 15.28 0.60 1.70
C THR A 391 14.58 -0.23 2.77
N ALA A 392 15.13 -0.32 3.98
CA ALA A 392 14.50 -1.03 5.09
C ALA A 392 13.11 -0.48 5.39
N ARG A 393 12.98 0.86 5.42
CA ARG A 393 11.69 1.53 5.65
C ARG A 393 10.71 1.21 4.53
N GLN A 394 11.11 1.27 3.26
CA GLN A 394 10.25 0.93 2.12
C GLN A 394 9.74 -0.52 2.17
N TRP A 395 10.58 -1.48 2.61
CA TRP A 395 10.18 -2.88 2.76
C TRP A 395 9.28 -3.13 3.98
N GLN A 396 9.42 -2.31 5.01
CA GLN A 396 8.60 -2.34 6.23
C GLN A 396 7.30 -1.53 6.09
N LYS A 397 7.20 -0.64 5.11
CA LYS A 397 5.96 0.07 4.79
C LYS A 397 4.95 -0.94 4.25
N ASP A 398 4.04 -1.38 5.12
CA ASP A 398 2.75 -1.85 4.66
C ASP A 398 2.13 -0.72 3.82
N SER A 399 1.60 -1.10 2.66
CA SER A 399 1.23 -0.19 1.59
C SER A 399 -0.04 0.59 1.93
N THR A 400 0.01 1.49 2.91
CA THR A 400 -1.03 2.51 3.13
C THR A 400 -0.41 3.90 3.01
N MET A 401 -0.77 4.58 1.93
CA MET A 401 -0.25 5.91 1.59
C MET A 401 -1.32 6.70 0.85
N PHE A 402 -1.45 7.97 1.21
CA PHE A 402 -2.04 8.95 0.30
C PHE A 402 -1.00 9.35 -0.75
N GLU A 403 -1.33 9.15 -2.02
CA GLU A 403 -0.57 9.65 -3.16
C GLU A 403 -1.51 10.27 -4.19
N ALA A 404 -1.26 11.52 -4.56
CA ALA A 404 -2.02 12.23 -5.58
C ALA A 404 -1.10 12.94 -6.57
N ARG A 405 -1.20 12.59 -7.85
CA ARG A 405 -0.36 13.09 -8.95
C ARG A 405 -1.15 13.99 -9.89
N LEU A 406 -0.70 15.24 -10.01
CA LEU A 406 -1.24 16.26 -10.91
C LEU A 406 -0.26 16.53 -12.04
N VAL A 407 -0.68 16.32 -13.29
CA VAL A 407 0.16 16.58 -14.47
C VAL A 407 0.36 18.08 -14.72
N GLN A 408 -0.57 18.92 -14.26
CA GLN A 408 -0.48 20.38 -14.35
C GLN A 408 -0.35 21.02 -12.97
N GLY A 409 0.89 21.25 -12.53
CA GLY A 409 1.17 21.91 -11.26
C GLY A 409 0.56 23.31 -11.12
N SER A 410 0.25 23.99 -12.23
CA SER A 410 -0.43 25.28 -12.24
C SER A 410 -1.83 25.25 -11.61
N ILE A 411 -2.55 24.11 -11.66
CA ILE A 411 -3.90 23.99 -11.08
C ILE A 411 -3.84 24.12 -9.56
N LEU A 412 -2.99 23.33 -8.91
CA LEU A 412 -2.85 23.33 -7.45
C LEU A 412 -2.37 24.70 -6.93
N LYS A 413 -1.49 25.38 -7.68
CA LYS A 413 -1.08 26.76 -7.38
C LYS A 413 -2.25 27.73 -7.42
N LYS A 414 -3.06 27.69 -8.49
CA LYS A 414 -4.24 28.56 -8.63
C LYS A 414 -5.26 28.29 -7.52
N VAL A 415 -5.46 27.03 -7.14
CA VAL A 415 -6.33 26.67 -6.01
C VAL A 415 -5.83 27.30 -4.71
N LEU A 416 -4.54 27.15 -4.38
CA LEU A 416 -4.00 27.79 -3.17
C LEU A 416 -4.08 29.32 -3.21
N GLU A 417 -3.80 29.94 -4.35
CA GLU A 417 -3.93 31.39 -4.51
C GLU A 417 -5.36 31.89 -4.33
N ALA A 418 -6.36 31.07 -4.66
CA ALA A 418 -7.77 31.39 -4.45
C ALA A 418 -8.25 31.23 -2.99
N LEU A 419 -7.47 30.54 -2.14
CA LEU A 419 -7.84 30.24 -0.75
C LEU A 419 -7.03 31.04 0.28
N LYS A 420 -5.73 31.23 0.05
CA LYS A 420 -4.75 31.69 1.06
C LYS A 420 -5.03 33.05 1.71
N ASP A 421 -5.81 33.90 1.05
CA ASP A 421 -6.12 35.26 1.54
C ASP A 421 -7.42 35.29 2.36
N LEU A 422 -8.22 34.23 2.29
CA LEU A 422 -9.43 34.04 3.09
C LEU A 422 -9.14 33.20 4.33
N ILE A 423 -8.28 32.19 4.20
CA ILE A 423 -7.93 31.23 5.25
C ILE A 423 -6.41 31.02 5.31
N THR A 424 -5.86 30.99 6.52
CA THR A 424 -4.40 30.79 6.73
C THR A 424 -4.06 29.31 6.87
N GLU A 425 -4.92 28.57 7.56
CA GLU A 425 -4.76 27.15 7.90
C GLU A 425 -6.08 26.45 7.62
N ALA A 426 -6.01 25.22 7.13
CA ALA A 426 -7.19 24.42 6.87
C ALA A 426 -6.87 22.93 6.90
N CYS A 427 -7.89 22.16 7.28
CA CYS A 427 -7.82 20.72 7.21
C CYS A 427 -8.18 20.26 5.79
N TRP A 428 -7.29 19.49 5.18
CA TRP A 428 -7.52 18.80 3.91
C TRP A 428 -8.00 17.40 4.23
N ASP A 429 -9.29 17.16 4.04
CA ASP A 429 -9.91 15.84 4.15
C ASP A 429 -9.65 15.06 2.87
N VAL A 430 -8.77 14.08 2.96
CA VAL A 430 -8.39 13.19 1.88
C VAL A 430 -9.12 11.87 2.05
N SER A 431 -9.75 11.40 1.00
CA SER A 431 -10.52 10.14 0.98
C SER A 431 -10.31 9.41 -0.34
N SER A 432 -10.79 8.18 -0.46
CA SER A 432 -10.77 7.45 -1.74
C SER A 432 -11.50 8.19 -2.88
N SER A 433 -12.44 9.09 -2.57
CA SER A 433 -13.18 9.89 -3.57
C SER A 433 -12.48 11.17 -4.01
N GLY A 434 -11.41 11.59 -3.32
CA GLY A 434 -10.72 12.84 -3.59
C GLY A 434 -10.37 13.65 -2.34
N ILE A 435 -9.99 14.90 -2.55
CA ILE A 435 -9.60 15.86 -1.54
C ILE A 435 -10.72 16.89 -1.37
N SER A 436 -11.18 17.09 -0.15
CA SER A 436 -12.10 18.15 0.22
C SER A 436 -11.51 19.04 1.31
N LEU A 437 -11.95 20.29 1.33
CA LEU A 437 -11.62 21.23 2.40
C LEU A 437 -12.84 22.09 2.65
N GLN A 438 -13.12 22.35 3.92
CA GLN A 438 -14.16 23.27 4.35
C GLN A 438 -13.63 24.08 5.52
N SER A 439 -13.69 25.41 5.43
CA SER A 439 -13.18 26.28 6.50
C SER A 439 -13.84 27.66 6.47
N MET A 440 -14.06 28.24 7.65
CA MET A 440 -14.52 29.61 7.81
C MET A 440 -13.34 30.59 7.86
N ASP A 441 -13.57 31.83 7.44
CA ASP A 441 -12.63 32.92 7.68
C ASP A 441 -12.55 33.28 9.17
N SER A 442 -11.52 34.03 9.57
CA SER A 442 -11.31 34.42 10.97
C SER A 442 -12.43 35.28 11.57
N SER A 443 -13.26 35.91 10.74
CA SER A 443 -14.39 36.72 11.18
C SER A 443 -15.72 35.94 11.20
N HIS A 444 -15.73 34.67 10.78
CA HIS A 444 -16.92 33.83 10.65
C HIS A 444 -18.04 34.43 9.78
N VAL A 445 -17.66 35.20 8.75
CA VAL A 445 -18.58 35.85 7.80
C VAL A 445 -18.64 35.08 6.48
N SER A 446 -17.56 34.39 6.12
CA SER A 446 -17.41 33.66 4.88
C SER A 446 -16.97 32.22 5.13
N LEU A 447 -17.57 31.29 4.40
CA LEU A 447 -17.16 29.89 4.35
C LEU A 447 -16.58 29.58 2.97
N VAL A 448 -15.51 28.80 2.91
CA VAL A 448 -14.99 28.24 1.67
C VAL A 448 -15.06 26.73 1.67
N GLN A 449 -15.45 26.17 0.54
CA GLN A 449 -15.52 24.75 0.28
C GLN A 449 -14.77 24.43 -1.01
N LEU A 450 -13.77 23.56 -0.91
CA LEU A 450 -13.03 23.01 -2.04
C LEU A 450 -13.40 21.53 -2.17
N THR A 451 -13.62 21.08 -3.40
CA THR A 451 -13.73 19.66 -3.73
C THR A 451 -12.88 19.37 -4.96
N LEU A 452 -11.97 18.41 -4.85
CA LEU A 452 -11.12 17.87 -5.91
C LEU A 452 -11.34 16.37 -5.98
N ARG A 453 -11.99 15.88 -7.02
CA ARG A 453 -12.31 14.46 -7.20
C ARG A 453 -11.07 13.67 -7.61
N SER A 454 -11.01 12.41 -7.19
CA SER A 454 -9.91 11.49 -7.47
C SER A 454 -9.65 11.28 -8.98
N ASP A 455 -10.69 11.36 -9.82
CA ASP A 455 -10.59 11.17 -11.27
C ASP A 455 -10.01 12.38 -12.03
N GLY A 456 -9.88 13.53 -11.37
CA GLY A 456 -9.17 14.68 -11.93
C GLY A 456 -7.64 14.64 -11.74
N PHE A 457 -7.11 13.57 -11.12
CA PHE A 457 -5.68 13.31 -10.97
C PHE A 457 -5.22 12.23 -11.96
N ASP A 458 -3.97 12.29 -12.39
CA ASP A 458 -3.37 11.27 -13.29
C ASP A 458 -3.18 9.93 -12.57
N SER A 459 -2.76 9.99 -11.30
CA SER A 459 -2.86 8.89 -10.36
C SER A 459 -3.34 9.41 -9.01
N TYR A 460 -4.28 8.67 -8.42
CA TYR A 460 -4.81 8.98 -7.10
C TYR A 460 -4.97 7.70 -6.29
N ARG A 461 -4.43 7.71 -5.07
CA ARG A 461 -4.54 6.62 -4.12
C ARG A 461 -4.69 7.21 -2.72
N CYS A 462 -5.68 6.73 -1.98
CA CYS A 462 -5.89 7.07 -0.59
C CYS A 462 -6.46 5.83 0.09
N ASP A 463 -5.62 5.12 0.82
CA ASP A 463 -5.97 3.82 1.42
C ASP A 463 -6.79 3.98 2.71
N ARG A 464 -6.69 5.13 3.39
CA ARG A 464 -7.49 5.53 4.56
C ARG A 464 -7.83 7.01 4.50
N ASN A 465 -8.98 7.40 5.06
CA ASN A 465 -9.32 8.81 5.15
C ASN A 465 -8.30 9.53 6.05
N LEU A 466 -7.77 10.67 5.58
CA LEU A 466 -6.79 11.48 6.29
C LEU A 466 -7.32 12.90 6.46
N ALA A 467 -7.13 13.44 7.65
CA ALA A 467 -7.33 14.85 7.95
C ALA A 467 -5.95 15.49 8.06
N MET A 468 -5.53 16.25 7.04
CA MET A 468 -4.21 16.89 7.03
C MET A 468 -4.34 18.37 7.34
N GLY A 469 -3.89 18.83 8.51
CA GLY A 469 -3.83 20.25 8.81
C GLY A 469 -2.69 20.93 8.05
N VAL A 470 -3.02 21.80 7.10
CA VAL A 470 -2.06 22.43 6.20
C VAL A 470 -2.04 23.94 6.42
N ASN A 471 -0.84 24.49 6.63
CA ASN A 471 -0.61 25.94 6.55
C ASN A 471 -0.50 26.36 5.07
N LEU A 472 -1.52 27.04 4.56
CA LEU A 472 -1.65 27.36 3.14
C LEU A 472 -0.56 28.34 2.67
N SER A 473 -0.10 29.23 3.56
CA SER A 473 1.00 30.16 3.25
C SER A 473 2.33 29.44 3.02
N SER A 474 2.59 28.39 3.80
CA SER A 474 3.80 27.56 3.70
C SER A 474 3.74 26.68 2.45
N MET A 475 2.59 26.04 2.22
CA MET A 475 2.38 25.22 1.01
C MET A 475 2.51 26.07 -0.26
N SER A 476 1.95 27.29 -0.30
CA SER A 476 2.11 28.22 -1.43
C SER A 476 3.57 28.58 -1.71
N LYS A 477 4.39 28.80 -0.66
CA LYS A 477 5.84 29.06 -0.83
C LYS A 477 6.57 27.86 -1.44
N ILE A 478 6.23 26.63 -1.04
CA ILE A 478 6.83 25.42 -1.59
C ILE A 478 6.40 25.21 -3.05
N LEU A 479 5.12 25.40 -3.37
CA LEU A 479 4.63 25.27 -4.74
C LEU A 479 5.25 26.28 -5.71
N LYS A 480 5.74 27.44 -5.24
CA LYS A 480 6.48 28.40 -6.09
C LYS A 480 7.81 27.83 -6.61
N CYS A 481 8.34 26.77 -6.00
CA CYS A 481 9.54 26.09 -6.47
C CYS A 481 9.26 25.18 -7.69
N ALA A 482 8.01 24.82 -7.95
CA ALA A 482 7.61 24.07 -9.14
C ALA A 482 7.44 25.02 -10.35
N GLY A 483 7.73 24.53 -11.55
CA GLY A 483 7.30 25.12 -12.82
C GLY A 483 5.78 25.04 -13.02
N ASN A 484 5.23 25.77 -13.99
CA ASN A 484 3.77 25.74 -14.25
C ASN A 484 3.31 24.46 -14.94
N GLU A 485 4.21 23.87 -15.74
CA GLU A 485 4.02 22.61 -16.47
C GLU A 485 4.63 21.40 -15.73
N ASP A 486 5.15 21.60 -14.51
CA ASP A 486 5.72 20.51 -13.73
C ASP A 486 4.60 19.61 -13.20
N ILE A 487 4.89 18.31 -13.13
CA ILE A 487 4.05 17.31 -12.49
C ILE A 487 4.27 17.44 -10.98
N ILE A 488 3.18 17.55 -10.22
CA ILE A 488 3.21 17.66 -8.77
C ILE A 488 2.62 16.39 -8.16
N THR A 489 3.41 15.72 -7.32
CA THR A 489 2.95 14.54 -6.56
C THR A 489 2.93 14.87 -5.07
N LEU A 490 1.76 14.74 -4.45
CA LEU A 490 1.57 14.88 -3.00
C LEU A 490 1.60 13.49 -2.36
N ARG A 491 2.34 13.34 -1.26
CA ARG A 491 2.45 12.07 -0.53
C ARG A 491 2.35 12.27 0.98
N ALA A 492 1.50 11.48 1.63
CA ALA A 492 1.38 11.45 3.09
C ALA A 492 1.11 10.02 3.60
N GLU A 493 1.57 9.72 4.81
CA GLU A 493 1.27 8.48 5.53
C GLU A 493 -0.05 8.58 6.32
N ASP A 494 -0.55 7.47 6.86
CA ASP A 494 -1.87 7.46 7.53
C ASP A 494 -1.94 8.31 8.82
N ASN A 495 -0.82 8.47 9.51
CA ASN A 495 -0.66 9.36 10.67
C ASN A 495 0.46 10.36 10.35
N ALA A 496 0.27 11.11 9.27
CA ALA A 496 1.32 11.98 8.75
C ALA A 496 1.57 13.18 9.67
N ASP A 497 2.79 13.27 10.21
CA ASP A 497 3.35 14.51 10.75
C ASP A 497 3.89 15.42 9.63
N THR A 498 4.05 14.88 8.42
CA THR A 498 4.63 15.57 7.27
C THR A 498 3.92 15.22 5.96
N LEU A 499 3.78 16.23 5.10
CA LEU A 499 3.36 16.09 3.71
C LEU A 499 4.59 16.27 2.80
N ALA A 500 4.85 15.28 1.95
CA ALA A 500 5.88 15.33 0.93
C ALA A 500 5.31 15.84 -0.41
N LEU A 501 6.03 16.73 -1.07
CA LEU A 501 5.72 17.33 -2.36
C LEU A 501 6.89 17.07 -3.32
N VAL A 502 6.63 16.25 -4.34
CA VAL A 502 7.60 15.93 -5.38
C VAL A 502 7.23 16.67 -6.67
N PHE A 503 8.17 17.42 -7.22
CA PHE A 503 8.00 18.16 -8.48
C PHE A 503 8.90 17.55 -9.57
N GLU A 504 8.30 17.19 -10.70
CA GLU A 504 8.99 16.58 -11.84
C GLU A 504 8.75 17.40 -13.09
N THR A 505 9.81 17.69 -13.86
CA THR A 505 9.65 18.30 -15.18
C THR A 505 9.06 17.28 -16.16
N LEU A 506 8.33 17.73 -17.19
CA LEU A 506 7.70 16.85 -18.20
C LEU A 506 8.68 15.90 -18.90
N ASN A 507 9.94 16.33 -19.05
CA ASN A 507 11.03 15.53 -19.63
C ASN A 507 11.80 14.68 -18.60
N GLN A 508 11.39 14.69 -17.33
CA GLN A 508 12.00 13.99 -16.19
C GLN A 508 13.49 14.31 -15.94
N GLU A 509 14.02 15.39 -16.50
CA GLU A 509 15.41 15.80 -16.30
C GLU A 509 15.68 16.34 -14.89
N LYS A 510 14.64 16.86 -14.23
CA LYS A 510 14.75 17.41 -12.88
C LYS A 510 13.61 16.90 -12.00
N VAL A 511 14.00 16.33 -10.86
CA VAL A 511 13.09 15.94 -9.77
C VAL A 511 13.50 16.73 -8.52
N SER A 512 12.54 17.41 -7.90
CA SER A 512 12.74 18.17 -6.65
C SER A 512 11.81 17.62 -5.58
N ASP A 513 12.32 17.38 -4.38
CA ASP A 513 11.58 16.82 -3.25
C ASP A 513 11.58 17.82 -2.10
N TYR A 514 10.39 18.09 -1.55
CA TYR A 514 10.17 19.02 -0.45
C TYR A 514 9.25 18.37 0.59
N GLU A 515 9.54 18.58 1.87
CA GLU A 515 8.68 18.14 2.96
C GLU A 515 8.18 19.36 3.75
N MET A 516 6.92 19.33 4.15
CA MET A 516 6.35 20.29 5.09
C MET A 516 5.69 19.58 6.27
N LYS A 517 5.75 20.21 7.45
CA LYS A 517 5.08 19.69 8.64
C LYS A 517 3.58 19.94 8.55
N LEU A 518 2.81 18.94 8.98
CA LEU A 518 1.37 19.03 9.18
C LEU A 518 1.06 19.53 10.60
N MET A 519 -0.17 19.99 10.77
CA MET A 519 -0.69 20.57 12.00
C MET A 519 -1.88 19.75 12.50
N ASP A 520 -2.02 19.63 13.80
CA ASP A 520 -3.26 19.14 14.39
C ASP A 520 -4.29 20.28 14.38
N LEU A 521 -5.34 20.12 13.58
CA LEU A 521 -6.48 21.04 13.52
C LEU A 521 -7.74 20.27 13.94
N ASP A 522 -8.56 20.88 14.79
CA ASP A 522 -9.87 20.34 15.12
C ASP A 522 -10.77 20.39 13.87
N VAL A 523 -11.32 19.24 13.48
CA VAL A 523 -12.13 19.09 12.26
C VAL A 523 -13.58 19.48 12.58
N GLU A 524 -13.98 20.70 12.25
CA GLU A 524 -15.39 21.13 12.28
C GLU A 524 -16.05 20.86 10.92
N GLN A 525 -16.73 19.72 10.77
CA GLN A 525 -17.59 19.49 9.61
C GLN A 525 -18.92 20.25 9.77
N LEU A 526 -19.09 21.32 9.01
CA LEU A 526 -20.34 22.08 8.95
C LEU A 526 -21.25 21.45 7.89
N GLY A 527 -22.38 20.89 8.32
CA GLY A 527 -23.39 20.37 7.40
C GLY A 527 -24.02 21.50 6.59
N ILE A 528 -23.69 21.59 5.30
CA ILE A 528 -24.34 22.52 4.37
C ILE A 528 -25.60 21.81 3.82
N PRO A 529 -26.82 22.30 4.11
CA PRO A 529 -28.03 21.68 3.60
C PRO A 529 -28.14 21.89 2.08
N GLU A 530 -28.63 20.88 1.34
CA GLU A 530 -29.07 21.08 -0.04
C GLU A 530 -30.27 22.01 -0.05
N GLN A 531 -30.15 23.15 -0.74
CA GLN A 531 -31.16 24.21 -0.77
C GLN A 531 -31.38 24.67 -2.22
N GLU A 532 -32.63 24.96 -2.56
CA GLU A 532 -32.98 25.56 -3.84
C GLU A 532 -32.77 27.08 -3.78
N TYR A 533 -32.12 27.65 -4.80
CA TYR A 533 -31.87 29.08 -4.88
C TYR A 533 -32.91 29.77 -5.75
N SER A 534 -33.35 30.96 -5.35
CA SER A 534 -34.38 31.74 -6.04
C SER A 534 -33.87 32.35 -7.36
N CYS A 535 -32.57 32.67 -7.44
CA CYS A 535 -31.90 33.12 -8.66
C CYS A 535 -30.50 32.48 -8.77
N VAL A 536 -30.18 31.94 -9.95
CA VAL A 536 -28.86 31.42 -10.33
C VAL A 536 -28.37 32.17 -11.56
N VAL A 537 -27.25 32.87 -11.43
CA VAL A 537 -26.65 33.67 -12.50
C VAL A 537 -25.30 33.07 -12.89
N LYS A 538 -25.15 32.67 -14.15
CA LYS A 538 -23.87 32.27 -14.74
C LYS A 538 -23.36 33.38 -15.65
N MET A 539 -22.12 33.79 -15.46
CA MET A 539 -21.50 34.85 -16.26
C MET A 539 -19.98 34.64 -16.44
N PRO A 540 -19.33 35.39 -17.34
CA PRO A 540 -17.87 35.34 -17.48
C PRO A 540 -17.17 35.76 -16.17
N SER A 541 -16.27 34.91 -15.68
CA SER A 541 -15.57 35.15 -14.40
C SER A 541 -14.71 36.40 -14.42
N GLY A 542 -14.07 36.69 -15.56
CA GLY A 542 -13.28 37.91 -15.76
C GLY A 542 -14.09 39.20 -15.70
N GLU A 543 -15.35 39.15 -16.13
CA GLU A 543 -16.25 40.32 -16.05
C GLU A 543 -16.69 40.54 -14.61
N PHE A 544 -17.08 39.48 -13.90
CA PHE A 544 -17.40 39.55 -12.47
C PHE A 544 -16.23 40.12 -11.65
N ALA A 545 -15.00 39.69 -11.94
CA ALA A 545 -13.78 40.20 -11.29
C ALA A 545 -13.48 41.67 -11.61
N ARG A 546 -13.87 42.16 -12.79
CA ARG A 546 -13.78 43.58 -13.13
C ARG A 546 -14.82 44.39 -12.35
N ILE A 547 -16.07 43.94 -12.36
CA ILE A 547 -17.19 44.59 -11.67
C ILE A 547 -16.89 44.77 -10.17
N CYS A 548 -16.44 43.71 -9.49
CA CYS A 548 -16.14 43.79 -8.06
C CYS A 548 -15.02 44.82 -7.79
N ARG A 549 -13.95 44.80 -8.59
CA ARG A 549 -12.81 45.72 -8.45
C ARG A 549 -13.18 47.17 -8.68
N ASP A 550 -13.95 47.44 -9.74
CA ASP A 550 -14.35 48.79 -10.13
C ASP A 550 -15.33 49.38 -9.09
N LEU A 551 -16.30 48.59 -8.64
CA LEU A 551 -17.25 49.02 -7.60
C LEU A 551 -16.58 49.21 -6.23
N SER A 552 -15.50 48.49 -5.95
CA SER A 552 -14.71 48.68 -4.73
C SER A 552 -13.95 50.01 -4.68
N GLN A 553 -13.83 50.71 -5.81
CA GLN A 553 -13.31 52.09 -5.82
C GLN A 553 -14.38 53.11 -5.39
N ILE A 554 -15.66 52.71 -5.37
CA ILE A 554 -16.80 53.58 -5.08
C ILE A 554 -17.31 53.40 -3.64
N GLY A 555 -17.43 52.16 -3.17
CA GLY A 555 -17.88 51.87 -1.82
C GLY A 555 -17.50 50.46 -1.34
N ASP A 556 -17.79 50.16 -0.07
CA ASP A 556 -17.37 48.92 0.59
C ASP A 556 -18.37 47.77 0.47
N ALA A 557 -19.56 48.05 -0.09
CA ALA A 557 -20.62 47.08 -0.27
C ALA A 557 -21.23 47.19 -1.68
N VAL A 558 -21.67 46.06 -2.21
CA VAL A 558 -22.39 45.97 -3.47
C VAL A 558 -23.76 45.37 -3.24
N MET A 559 -24.77 46.05 -3.76
CA MET A 559 -26.12 45.56 -3.92
C MET A 559 -26.21 44.78 -5.24
N ILE A 560 -26.53 43.50 -5.15
CA ILE A 560 -26.75 42.63 -6.30
C ILE A 560 -28.26 42.42 -6.43
N SER A 561 -28.83 42.86 -7.55
CA SER A 561 -30.25 42.75 -7.86
C SER A 561 -30.45 41.91 -9.12
N CYS A 562 -31.19 40.81 -9.00
CA CYS A 562 -31.56 39.90 -10.09
C CYS A 562 -33.03 40.13 -10.47
N ALA A 563 -33.27 40.56 -11.72
CA ALA A 563 -34.60 40.81 -12.27
C ALA A 563 -34.73 40.22 -13.69
N LYS A 564 -35.95 40.22 -14.25
CA LYS A 564 -36.27 39.64 -15.58
C LYS A 564 -35.43 40.21 -16.73
N ASP A 565 -34.89 41.40 -16.57
CA ASP A 565 -34.17 42.16 -17.60
C ASP A 565 -32.64 42.15 -17.40
N GLY A 566 -32.13 41.41 -16.41
CA GLY A 566 -30.70 41.25 -16.16
C GLY A 566 -30.32 41.22 -14.68
N VAL A 567 -29.02 41.06 -14.43
CA VAL A 567 -28.42 41.23 -13.10
C VAL A 567 -27.77 42.61 -13.01
N LYS A 568 -28.03 43.32 -11.93
CA LYS A 568 -27.51 44.66 -11.65
C LYS A 568 -26.63 44.65 -10.40
N PHE A 569 -25.45 45.25 -10.51
CA PHE A 569 -24.51 45.49 -9.43
C PHE A 569 -24.45 46.98 -9.16
N SER A 570 -24.75 47.39 -7.93
CA SER A 570 -24.78 48.79 -7.52
C SER A 570 -23.96 49.00 -6.26
N ALA A 571 -23.07 49.98 -6.24
CA ALA A 571 -22.34 50.39 -5.04
C ALA A 571 -22.51 51.89 -4.83
N THR A 572 -22.71 52.29 -3.58
CA THR A 572 -22.86 53.68 -3.16
C THR A 572 -21.81 53.97 -2.10
N GLY A 573 -21.08 55.06 -2.25
CA GLY A 573 -20.14 55.55 -1.24
C GLY A 573 -19.92 57.05 -1.38
N GLU A 574 -18.92 57.59 -0.68
CA GLU A 574 -18.69 59.04 -0.58
C GLU A 574 -18.36 59.69 -1.92
N LEU A 575 -17.73 58.95 -2.84
CA LEU A 575 -17.33 59.42 -4.16
C LEU A 575 -18.48 59.41 -5.18
N GLY A 576 -19.60 58.73 -4.88
CA GLY A 576 -20.78 58.64 -5.75
C GLY A 576 -21.41 57.26 -5.81
N THR A 577 -22.18 57.02 -6.87
CA THR A 577 -22.88 55.75 -7.13
C THR A 577 -22.37 55.07 -8.40
N GLY A 578 -21.90 53.83 -8.29
CA GLY A 578 -21.53 52.97 -9.41
C GLY A 578 -22.68 52.01 -9.73
N ASN A 579 -23.00 51.83 -11.01
CA ASN A 579 -24.05 50.90 -11.47
C ASN A 579 -23.57 50.15 -12.70
N VAL A 580 -23.57 48.82 -12.64
CA VAL A 580 -23.28 47.94 -13.78
C VAL A 580 -24.45 46.99 -13.96
N LYS A 581 -24.99 46.88 -15.17
CA LYS A 581 -26.10 45.96 -15.49
C LYS A 581 -25.67 45.01 -16.61
N LEU A 582 -25.80 43.72 -16.37
CA LEU A 582 -25.59 42.68 -17.37
C LEU A 582 -26.95 42.12 -17.79
N SER A 583 -27.26 42.24 -19.08
CA SER A 583 -28.49 41.68 -19.66
C SER A 583 -28.25 40.23 -20.09
N GLN A 584 -29.28 39.40 -20.06
CA GLN A 584 -29.20 38.03 -20.55
C GLN A 584 -28.86 38.02 -22.05
N THR A 585 -27.84 37.27 -22.43
CA THR A 585 -27.39 37.17 -23.83
C THR A 585 -27.78 35.83 -24.44
N SER A 586 -28.65 35.85 -25.44
CA SER A 586 -29.23 34.65 -26.08
C SER A 586 -28.54 34.25 -27.39
N ASN A 587 -27.59 35.03 -27.90
CA ASN A 587 -26.90 34.79 -29.18
C ASN A 587 -25.39 35.09 -29.06
N VAL A 588 -24.63 34.20 -28.44
CA VAL A 588 -23.17 34.31 -28.34
C VAL A 588 -22.55 33.03 -28.92
N ASP A 589 -21.60 33.17 -29.86
CA ASP A 589 -20.95 32.03 -30.54
C ASP A 589 -20.12 31.14 -29.58
N LYS A 590 -19.87 31.61 -28.35
CA LYS A 590 -19.20 30.87 -27.28
C LYS A 590 -20.01 30.94 -25.99
N GLU A 591 -20.39 29.79 -25.44
CA GLU A 591 -21.14 29.69 -24.18
C GLU A 591 -20.41 30.29 -22.97
N GLU A 592 -19.08 30.41 -23.03
CA GLU A 592 -18.23 30.94 -21.96
C GLU A 592 -18.33 32.48 -21.81
N GLU A 593 -18.80 33.16 -22.85
CA GLU A 593 -18.96 34.62 -22.91
C GLU A 593 -20.42 35.06 -22.65
N ALA A 594 -21.35 34.10 -22.54
CA ALA A 594 -22.77 34.35 -22.33
C ALA A 594 -23.12 34.58 -20.84
N VAL A 595 -24.17 35.37 -20.62
CA VAL A 595 -24.79 35.56 -19.30
C VAL A 595 -26.13 34.85 -19.32
N SER A 596 -26.27 33.80 -18.50
CA SER A 596 -27.53 33.08 -18.31
C SER A 596 -28.08 33.31 -16.92
N ILE A 597 -29.38 33.57 -16.84
CA ILE A 597 -30.09 33.86 -15.60
C ILE A 597 -31.25 32.88 -15.50
N GLU A 598 -31.24 32.05 -14.47
CA GLU A 598 -32.35 31.20 -14.07
C GLU A 598 -32.97 31.83 -12.83
N MET A 599 -34.18 32.38 -12.96
CA MET A 599 -34.82 33.16 -11.89
C MET A 599 -36.25 32.67 -11.65
N ASN A 600 -36.50 32.20 -10.44
CA ASN A 600 -37.84 31.87 -9.93
C ASN A 600 -38.48 33.12 -9.30
N GLU A 601 -37.73 33.83 -8.45
CA GLU A 601 -38.17 35.05 -7.76
C GLU A 601 -37.10 36.15 -7.84
N PRO A 602 -37.48 37.44 -7.91
CA PRO A 602 -36.53 38.54 -7.91
C PRO A 602 -35.84 38.65 -6.54
N VAL A 603 -34.51 38.77 -6.54
CA VAL A 603 -33.70 38.84 -5.32
C VAL A 603 -32.84 40.10 -5.34
N GLN A 604 -32.79 40.80 -4.21
CA GLN A 604 -31.92 41.96 -4.01
C GLN A 604 -31.25 41.85 -2.64
N LEU A 605 -29.92 41.72 -2.64
CA LEU A 605 -29.13 41.52 -1.43
C LEU A 605 -27.85 42.37 -1.48
N ILE A 606 -27.34 42.75 -0.31
CA ILE A 606 -26.14 43.57 -0.16
C ILE A 606 -25.01 42.70 0.39
N PHE A 607 -23.82 42.79 -0.22
CA PHE A 607 -22.65 42.02 0.18
C PHE A 607 -21.42 42.90 0.34
N ALA A 608 -20.50 42.51 1.22
CA ALA A 608 -19.22 43.20 1.39
C ALA A 608 -18.30 42.95 0.18
N LEU A 609 -17.85 44.04 -0.46
CA LEU A 609 -17.04 43.97 -1.67
C LEU A 609 -15.63 43.41 -1.43
N ASN A 610 -15.09 43.57 -0.23
CA ASN A 610 -13.79 43.01 0.13
C ASN A 610 -13.74 41.48 -0.02
N TYR A 611 -14.76 40.77 0.48
CA TYR A 611 -14.88 39.32 0.35
C TYR A 611 -15.07 38.88 -1.11
N LEU A 612 -15.90 39.59 -1.87
CA LEU A 612 -16.09 39.29 -3.29
C LEU A 612 -14.79 39.46 -4.08
N ASN A 613 -13.97 40.47 -3.78
CA ASN A 613 -12.64 40.60 -4.36
C ASN A 613 -11.73 39.42 -4.01
N PHE A 614 -11.79 38.88 -2.79
CA PHE A 614 -11.07 37.66 -2.46
C PHE A 614 -11.56 36.47 -3.30
N PHE A 615 -12.87 36.29 -3.46
CA PHE A 615 -13.42 35.19 -4.27
C PHE A 615 -13.02 35.30 -5.74
N THR A 616 -12.87 36.51 -6.27
CA THR A 616 -12.45 36.72 -7.67
C THR A 616 -11.02 36.24 -7.97
N LYS A 617 -10.20 35.94 -6.94
CA LYS A 617 -8.89 35.30 -7.13
C LYS A 617 -9.00 33.87 -7.70
N ALA A 618 -10.19 33.25 -7.64
CA ALA A 618 -10.50 31.99 -8.30
C ALA A 618 -10.72 32.10 -9.82
N THR A 619 -10.81 33.32 -10.39
CA THR A 619 -11.02 33.55 -11.83
C THR A 619 -10.08 32.75 -12.76
N PRO A 620 -8.78 32.53 -12.45
CA PRO A 620 -7.90 31.71 -13.28
C PRO A 620 -8.22 30.20 -13.31
N LEU A 621 -9.11 29.72 -12.43
CA LEU A 621 -9.55 28.31 -12.35
C LEU A 621 -10.69 28.02 -13.32
N SER A 622 -11.55 29.01 -13.61
CA SER A 622 -12.75 28.84 -14.42
C SER A 622 -13.04 30.08 -15.26
N LYS A 623 -13.41 29.89 -16.53
CA LYS A 623 -13.80 31.00 -17.41
C LYS A 623 -15.17 31.59 -17.08
N THR A 624 -15.98 30.85 -16.32
CA THR A 624 -17.32 31.26 -15.88
C THR A 624 -17.43 31.20 -14.36
N VAL A 625 -18.26 32.06 -13.79
CA VAL A 625 -18.65 32.04 -12.37
C VAL A 625 -20.16 31.85 -12.26
N ILE A 626 -20.60 31.13 -11.23
CA ILE A 626 -22.01 30.94 -10.92
C ILE A 626 -22.30 31.60 -9.58
N LEU A 627 -23.31 32.48 -9.55
CA LEU A 627 -23.82 33.16 -8.36
C LEU A 627 -25.19 32.58 -8.04
N SER A 628 -25.35 31.98 -6.87
CA SER A 628 -26.65 31.45 -6.41
C SER A 628 -27.13 32.26 -5.21
N MET A 629 -28.33 32.80 -5.31
CA MET A 629 -28.89 33.77 -4.37
C MET A 629 -30.34 33.43 -4.00
N SER A 630 -30.67 33.62 -2.72
CA SER A 630 -32.05 33.57 -2.21
C SER A 630 -32.14 34.45 -0.96
N ALA A 631 -33.34 34.86 -0.58
CA ALA A 631 -33.55 35.62 0.65
C ALA A 631 -33.14 34.77 1.86
N ASP A 632 -32.54 35.40 2.89
CA ASP A 632 -32.12 34.76 4.15
C ASP A 632 -31.11 33.60 4.03
N ILE A 633 -30.50 33.41 2.86
CA ILE A 633 -29.48 32.38 2.59
C ILE A 633 -28.18 33.07 2.11
N PRO A 634 -26.99 32.61 2.52
CA PRO A 634 -25.73 33.13 2.02
C PRO A 634 -25.60 33.06 0.49
N LEU A 635 -24.98 34.07 -0.11
CA LEU A 635 -24.60 34.04 -1.53
C LEU A 635 -23.58 32.93 -1.75
N VAL A 636 -23.84 32.07 -2.74
CA VAL A 636 -22.87 31.07 -3.20
C VAL A 636 -22.20 31.56 -4.47
N VAL A 637 -20.87 31.67 -4.43
CA VAL A 637 -20.02 31.95 -5.59
C VAL A 637 -19.25 30.68 -5.95
N GLU A 638 -19.58 30.05 -7.07
CA GLU A 638 -18.97 28.80 -7.53
C GLU A 638 -18.06 29.01 -8.75
N TYR A 639 -16.86 28.44 -8.65
CA TYR A 639 -15.90 28.30 -9.75
C TYR A 639 -15.61 26.82 -10.00
N LYS A 640 -15.92 26.33 -11.21
CA LYS A 640 -15.58 24.95 -11.60
C LYS A 640 -14.12 24.84 -11.99
N ILE A 641 -13.43 23.85 -11.45
CA ILE A 641 -12.02 23.53 -11.73
C ILE A 641 -12.00 22.43 -12.80
N ALA A 642 -12.14 22.83 -14.07
CA ALA A 642 -12.26 21.89 -15.20
C ALA A 642 -13.23 20.74 -14.85
N ASP A 643 -12.81 19.48 -15.08
CA ASP A 643 -13.57 18.28 -14.69
C ASP A 643 -13.15 17.72 -13.31
N MET A 644 -12.16 18.36 -12.67
CA MET A 644 -11.56 17.89 -11.41
C MET A 644 -12.41 18.23 -10.19
N GLY A 645 -13.21 19.30 -10.23
CA GLY A 645 -14.03 19.68 -9.09
C GLY A 645 -14.44 21.14 -9.07
N HIS A 646 -14.57 21.74 -7.89
CA HIS A 646 -15.03 23.12 -7.74
C HIS A 646 -14.54 23.78 -6.44
N VAL A 647 -14.51 25.12 -6.47
CA VAL A 647 -14.44 25.97 -5.27
C VAL A 647 -15.76 26.70 -5.12
N LYS A 648 -16.35 26.64 -3.93
CA LYS A 648 -17.54 27.39 -3.53
C LYS A 648 -17.21 28.30 -2.37
N TYR A 649 -17.64 29.54 -2.48
CA TYR A 649 -17.60 30.52 -1.40
C TYR A 649 -19.02 30.85 -0.97
N TYR A 650 -19.25 30.91 0.34
CA TYR A 650 -20.52 31.31 0.92
C TYR A 650 -20.31 32.61 1.67
N LEU A 651 -21.13 33.63 1.39
CA LEU A 651 -21.03 34.94 2.01
C LEU A 651 -22.38 35.40 2.54
N ALA A 652 -22.43 35.73 3.83
CA ALA A 652 -23.64 36.27 4.43
C ALA A 652 -23.98 37.66 3.87
N PRO A 653 -25.27 37.97 3.62
CA PRO A 653 -25.68 39.31 3.24
C PRO A 653 -25.51 40.28 4.42
N LYS A 654 -25.24 41.55 4.12
CA LYS A 654 -25.32 42.63 5.11
C LYS A 654 -26.80 42.90 5.42
N ILE A 655 -27.13 42.95 6.71
CA ILE A 655 -28.45 43.38 7.18
C ILE A 655 -28.46 44.91 7.14
N ASP A 656 -29.42 45.51 6.44
CA ASP A 656 -29.66 46.96 6.48
C ASP A 656 -30.33 47.30 7.81
N GLU A 657 -29.67 48.06 8.69
CA GLU A 657 -30.24 48.50 9.97
C GLU A 657 -31.39 49.53 9.81
N GLU A 658 -31.66 50.01 8.59
CA GLU A 658 -32.76 50.96 8.31
C GLU A 658 -34.11 50.31 7.95
N ALA A 659 -34.22 48.97 8.00
CA ALA A 659 -35.48 48.25 7.81
C ALA A 659 -35.89 47.49 9.09
N SER A 660 -36.14 48.23 10.17
CA SER A 660 -36.88 47.74 11.35
C SER A 660 -38.03 48.66 11.74
#